data_AF-A0A5D2U3J0-F1
#
_entry.id   AF-A0A5D2U3J0-F1
#
_cell.length_a   1.000
_cell.length_b   1.000
_cell.length_c   1.000
_cell.angle_alpha   90.00
_cell.angle_beta   90.00
_cell.angle_gamma   90.00
#
_symmetry.space_group_name_H-M   'P 1'
#
loop_
_entity.id
_entity.type
_entity.pdbx_description
1 polymer ?
#
loop_
_entity_poly.entity_id
_entity_poly.type
_entity_poly.pdbx_seq_one_letter_code
_entity_poly.pdbx_strand_id
1 'polypeptide(L)'
;MSKPLSFYRSYFLSKTMSFLRRRNGTDSSKTRVADPNIKKDGADDDDKKKDQYKIPQRRNYGSKKWSCWDNCCWFIGFICSIWWFCLFLYNTMPDSIPQFVTMAITGPLPDPPGVKLRKEGLTANHPVVLVPGVVTGGLELWEGRHCAEGLLGKRLWGGSFGEFYKRPLCWLEHISLDNDTGFDPPGIRVRPVTGLVAADYFATGYFVWAVVIANLAHIGYEEKSLYMAAYDWRLSFQNTEIRDQSLTRIKSNIELLVATHGGKKVVVLPHSMGVQYFLHFMKWVETPAPRGGGGGPDWCAKHIKAIMNIGAPFLGSPKSIALHFSIEVRDIAALRAQAPGLLDKDVLGLQTFKHLMRMFRTWDATFSMIPKGGETIWGGLDWSPETETVNNSAKKGTDNSTRNTGGNGNICNTKGVNYGRLISFSKDWAETHSSKIERVDFKHVAKGDKLTNSSNCDIWLEYHEMGNRAIKAVADHKVYTAGSILDLLHYVAPKLMARGASHFSYGIADDLDDPKYDQYKYWSNPLETKLPNAPDMEIYSLYGVGLPTERGYIYKVAPPSDCSIPFQIDTSVDGDSEDSCLKGGVFSGDGDETVPIISAGFMCAKGWRGKTRFNPSGIRTYNREYKHAPPANLLEGRGTQSGSHVDLLGNFALIEDVLRVAAGATGEDIGGDRVYSDIFKWSERINIKL
;
A
#
# COMPACT_ATOMS: atom_id res chain seq x y z
N MET A 1 -58.81 -25.93 22.32
CA MET A 1 -58.30 -26.11 23.70
C MET A 1 -56.78 -25.95 23.69
N SER A 2 -56.28 -24.97 24.44
CA SER A 2 -54.96 -24.94 25.12
C SER A 2 -53.65 -24.71 24.33
N LYS A 3 -53.11 -23.48 24.38
CA LYS A 3 -51.67 -23.21 24.66
C LYS A 3 -51.44 -23.33 26.21
N PRO A 4 -50.23 -23.23 26.85
CA PRO A 4 -48.91 -22.77 26.36
C PRO A 4 -47.60 -23.40 27.01
N LEU A 5 -46.43 -22.88 26.56
CA LEU A 5 -45.23 -22.41 27.32
C LEU A 5 -44.17 -23.33 28.00
N SER A 6 -42.91 -22.97 27.67
CA SER A 6 -41.65 -22.94 28.46
C SER A 6 -40.91 -24.22 28.85
N PHE A 7 -39.70 -24.40 28.30
CA PHE A 7 -38.56 -25.03 29.00
C PHE A 7 -37.22 -24.48 28.46
N TYR A 8 -36.73 -23.40 29.06
CA TYR A 8 -35.31 -23.03 29.13
C TYR A 8 -35.05 -22.65 30.59
N ARG A 9 -34.58 -23.62 31.40
CA ARG A 9 -34.02 -23.38 32.73
C ARG A 9 -33.22 -24.60 33.18
N SER A 10 -32.06 -24.31 33.77
CA SER A 10 -31.28 -25.17 34.66
C SER A 10 -30.15 -26.01 34.04
N TYR A 11 -28.95 -25.43 34.01
CA TYR A 11 -27.72 -26.09 34.48
C TYR A 11 -26.85 -25.04 35.20
N PHE A 12 -27.36 -24.55 36.34
CA PHE A 12 -26.60 -23.93 37.42
C PHE A 12 -26.90 -24.75 38.67
N LEU A 13 -25.88 -25.00 39.49
CA LEU A 13 -25.89 -25.68 40.81
C LEU A 13 -25.84 -27.22 40.78
N SER A 14 -24.64 -27.76 41.02
CA SER A 14 -24.39 -28.74 42.10
C SER A 14 -22.91 -29.12 42.15
N LYS A 15 -22.19 -28.62 43.17
CA LYS A 15 -21.59 -29.46 44.21
C LYS A 15 -20.82 -28.60 45.22
N THR A 16 -21.42 -28.48 46.39
CA THR A 16 -20.86 -27.95 47.64
C THR A 16 -20.77 -29.13 48.63
N MET A 17 -19.93 -28.96 49.66
CA MET A 17 -19.58 -29.86 50.80
C MET A 17 -18.32 -30.74 50.56
N SER A 18 -17.33 -30.85 51.46
CA SER A 18 -17.33 -30.61 52.91
C SER A 18 -15.91 -30.66 53.54
N PHE A 19 -15.65 -29.76 54.50
CA PHE A 19 -14.96 -29.92 55.80
C PHE A 19 -13.43 -30.15 56.03
N LEU A 20 -12.95 -29.45 57.09
CA LEU A 20 -11.80 -29.67 58.01
C LEU A 20 -10.43 -29.06 57.58
N ARG A 21 -9.60 -28.39 58.41
CA ARG A 21 -9.54 -28.06 59.85
C ARG A 21 -8.36 -27.07 60.09
N ARG A 22 -8.50 -26.16 61.06
CA ARG A 22 -7.47 -25.25 61.65
C ARG A 22 -6.11 -25.91 61.97
N ARG A 23 -4.99 -25.18 61.80
CA ARG A 23 -3.93 -25.02 62.84
C ARG A 23 -2.92 -23.89 62.53
N ASN A 24 -2.45 -23.28 63.63
CA ASN A 24 -1.58 -22.11 63.79
C ASN A 24 -0.07 -22.39 63.60
N GLY A 25 0.70 -21.28 63.50
CA GLY A 25 2.09 -21.12 63.96
C GLY A 25 3.15 -21.41 62.90
N THR A 26 4.32 -20.79 62.82
CA THR A 26 5.01 -19.74 63.60
C THR A 26 6.34 -19.48 62.88
N ASP A 27 6.86 -18.26 63.03
CA ASP A 27 8.29 -17.90 63.12
C ASP A 27 9.29 -17.92 61.94
N SER A 28 10.04 -16.81 61.99
CA SER A 28 11.45 -16.61 61.65
C SER A 28 11.78 -16.46 60.16
N SER A 29 12.66 -15.57 59.72
CA SER A 29 13.81 -14.96 60.40
C SER A 29 14.19 -13.63 59.75
N LYS A 30 14.86 -12.81 60.57
CA LYS A 30 15.47 -11.51 60.25
C LYS A 30 16.74 -11.70 59.42
N THR A 31 17.09 -10.71 58.59
CA THR A 31 18.49 -10.23 58.53
C THR A 31 18.53 -8.73 58.22
N ARG A 32 19.22 -7.99 59.09
CA ARG A 32 19.62 -6.58 59.01
C ARG A 32 20.98 -6.48 58.32
N VAL A 33 21.33 -5.33 57.71
CA VAL A 33 22.63 -4.58 57.76
C VAL A 33 22.36 -3.23 57.04
N ALA A 34 22.23 -2.08 57.71
CA ALA A 34 23.24 -1.11 58.23
C ALA A 34 23.69 -0.02 57.22
N ASP A 35 23.20 1.21 57.43
CA ASP A 35 23.84 2.55 57.58
C ASP A 35 25.25 2.87 56.97
N PRO A 36 25.75 4.15 56.96
CA PRO A 36 25.12 5.47 57.22
C PRO A 36 25.63 6.66 56.32
N ASN A 37 25.00 7.85 56.39
CA ASN A 37 25.60 9.11 56.90
C ASN A 37 24.99 10.46 56.39
N ILE A 38 24.42 11.23 57.34
CA ILE A 38 24.71 12.61 57.81
C ILE A 38 24.57 13.86 56.88
N LYS A 39 23.68 14.81 57.26
CA LYS A 39 23.96 16.21 57.78
C LYS A 39 22.67 17.07 57.84
N LYS A 40 22.20 17.49 59.03
CA LYS A 40 22.42 18.79 59.76
C LYS A 40 21.39 19.88 59.35
N ASP A 41 20.83 20.78 60.16
CA ASP A 41 20.97 21.26 61.55
C ASP A 41 19.74 22.17 61.89
N GLY A 42 19.46 22.43 63.18
CA GLY A 42 18.66 23.57 63.72
C GLY A 42 17.55 23.16 64.72
N ALA A 43 17.74 23.21 66.05
CA ALA A 43 17.71 24.36 67.00
C ALA A 43 16.32 25.05 67.07
N ASP A 44 15.69 25.39 68.21
CA ASP A 44 15.99 25.31 69.65
C ASP A 44 14.69 25.56 70.47
N ASP A 45 14.78 25.21 71.75
CA ASP A 45 14.14 25.77 72.96
C ASP A 45 12.73 25.35 73.47
N ASP A 46 12.81 24.73 74.66
CA ASP A 46 11.79 24.48 75.68
C ASP A 46 11.37 25.77 76.41
N ASP A 47 10.10 25.88 76.85
CA ASP A 47 9.82 25.99 78.29
C ASP A 47 8.31 25.94 78.67
N LYS A 48 8.05 25.19 79.75
CA LYS A 48 7.02 25.36 80.80
C LYS A 48 5.51 25.11 80.56
N LYS A 49 5.10 23.93 81.06
CA LYS A 49 3.92 23.58 81.89
C LYS A 49 2.86 24.67 82.19
N LYS A 50 1.58 24.32 82.00
CA LYS A 50 0.55 24.36 83.07
C LYS A 50 -0.69 23.50 82.75
N ASP A 51 -1.16 22.88 83.81
CA ASP A 51 -2.18 21.84 83.92
C ASP A 51 -3.65 22.32 83.86
N GLN A 52 -4.53 21.33 83.61
CA GLN A 52 -5.93 21.19 84.04
C GLN A 52 -7.03 22.05 83.37
N TYR A 53 -7.98 21.39 82.68
CA TYR A 53 -9.21 20.85 83.27
C TYR A 53 -10.00 20.02 82.24
N LYS A 54 -10.51 18.85 82.67
CA LYS A 54 -11.37 17.95 81.89
C LYS A 54 -12.83 18.42 81.88
N ILE A 55 -13.49 18.39 80.72
CA ILE A 55 -14.96 18.30 80.59
C ILE A 55 -15.28 17.23 79.50
N PRO A 56 -16.28 16.33 79.70
CA PRO A 56 -16.36 15.07 78.95
C PRO A 56 -17.22 15.12 77.67
N GLN A 57 -16.70 14.41 76.66
CA GLN A 57 -17.33 13.75 75.50
C GLN A 57 -18.58 14.36 74.84
N ARG A 58 -18.37 14.90 73.63
CA ARG A 58 -19.26 14.66 72.48
C ARG A 58 -18.51 13.78 71.47
N ARG A 59 -19.02 12.57 71.21
CA ARG A 59 -18.58 11.73 70.08
C ARG A 59 -19.05 12.41 68.78
N ASN A 60 -18.18 13.19 68.16
CA ASN A 60 -18.34 13.55 66.75
C ASN A 60 -17.72 12.44 65.91
N TYR A 61 -18.54 11.85 65.04
CA TYR A 61 -18.11 10.98 63.95
C TYR A 61 -17.09 11.76 63.10
N GLY A 62 -15.82 11.36 63.18
CA GLY A 62 -14.75 11.94 62.37
C GLY A 62 -14.99 11.61 60.90
N SER A 63 -15.20 12.65 60.09
CA SER A 63 -15.12 12.56 58.63
C SER A 63 -13.70 12.10 58.26
N LYS A 64 -13.57 10.90 57.68
CA LYS A 64 -12.33 10.45 57.05
C LYS A 64 -11.98 11.44 55.93
N LYS A 65 -10.89 12.19 56.10
CA LYS A 65 -10.25 12.93 55.00
C LYS A 65 -9.73 11.91 53.99
N TRP A 66 -10.34 11.86 52.81
CA TRP A 66 -9.83 11.08 51.68
C TRP A 66 -8.49 11.69 51.24
N SER A 67 -7.49 10.84 51.03
CA SER A 67 -6.20 11.31 50.52
C SER A 67 -6.32 11.61 49.03
N CYS A 68 -5.43 12.49 48.51
CA CYS A 68 -5.35 12.82 47.09
C CYS A 68 -5.21 11.56 46.20
N TRP A 69 -4.58 10.51 46.72
CA TRP A 69 -4.45 9.20 46.07
C TRP A 69 -5.78 8.46 45.95
N ASP A 70 -6.65 8.52 46.96
CA ASP A 70 -7.98 7.87 46.91
C ASP A 70 -8.89 8.56 45.89
N ASN A 71 -8.82 9.89 45.79
CA ASN A 71 -9.54 10.65 44.76
C ASN A 71 -9.02 10.37 43.35
N CYS A 72 -7.70 10.22 43.17
CA CYS A 72 -7.10 9.92 41.87
C CYS A 72 -7.46 8.50 41.40
N CYS A 73 -7.38 7.51 42.29
CA CYS A 73 -7.81 6.14 42.00
C CYS A 73 -9.32 6.03 41.75
N TRP A 74 -10.14 6.81 42.46
CA TRP A 74 -11.58 6.87 42.23
C TRP A 74 -11.91 7.53 40.88
N PHE A 75 -11.20 8.59 40.52
CA PHE A 75 -11.36 9.27 39.22
C PHE A 75 -10.92 8.39 38.05
N ILE A 76 -9.78 7.69 38.18
CA ILE A 76 -9.32 6.69 37.19
C ILE A 76 -10.33 5.54 37.10
N GLY A 77 -10.80 5.03 38.24
CA GLY A 77 -11.84 3.99 38.28
C GLY A 77 -13.13 4.43 37.60
N PHE A 78 -13.56 5.68 37.82
CA PHE A 78 -14.73 6.27 37.20
C PHE A 78 -14.56 6.44 35.68
N ILE A 79 -13.40 6.93 35.22
CA ILE A 79 -13.08 7.00 33.79
C ILE A 79 -13.08 5.61 33.17
N CYS A 80 -12.47 4.62 33.81
CA CYS A 80 -12.47 3.24 33.34
C CYS A 80 -13.89 2.67 33.28
N SER A 81 -14.72 2.92 34.31
CA SER A 81 -16.13 2.48 34.32
C SER A 81 -16.96 3.17 33.24
N ILE A 82 -16.76 4.47 33.00
CA ILE A 82 -17.40 5.19 31.90
C ILE A 82 -16.92 4.64 30.57
N TRP A 83 -15.63 4.40 30.40
CA TRP A 83 -15.07 3.83 29.17
C TRP A 83 -15.67 2.46 28.88
N TRP A 84 -15.70 1.57 29.87
CA TRP A 84 -16.34 0.25 29.75
C TRP A 84 -17.85 0.35 29.51
N PHE A 85 -18.52 1.32 30.12
CA PHE A 85 -19.95 1.56 29.90
C PHE A 85 -20.22 2.10 28.49
N CYS A 86 -19.42 3.05 27.99
CA CYS A 86 -19.49 3.54 26.62
C CYS A 86 -19.15 2.44 25.62
N LEU A 87 -18.17 1.58 25.92
CA LEU A 87 -17.81 0.43 25.08
C LEU A 87 -18.92 -0.64 25.09
N PHE A 88 -19.56 -0.85 26.23
CA PHE A 88 -20.74 -1.72 26.34
C PHE A 88 -21.92 -1.14 25.58
N LEU A 89 -22.19 0.17 25.71
CA LEU A 89 -23.22 0.85 24.95
C LEU A 89 -22.94 0.82 23.45
N TYR A 90 -21.68 0.97 23.04
CA TYR A 90 -21.25 0.84 21.65
C TYR A 90 -21.51 -0.58 21.12
N ASN A 91 -21.10 -1.61 21.87
CA ASN A 91 -21.30 -3.01 21.49
C ASN A 91 -22.76 -3.50 21.60
N THR A 92 -23.60 -2.80 22.36
CA THR A 92 -25.05 -3.08 22.49
C THR A 92 -25.90 -2.17 21.62
N MET A 93 -25.30 -1.20 20.93
CA MET A 93 -25.98 -0.33 19.98
C MET A 93 -26.34 -1.17 18.74
N PRO A 94 -27.64 -1.31 18.39
CA PRO A 94 -28.00 -1.97 17.15
C PRO A 94 -27.44 -1.18 15.95
N ASP A 95 -26.97 -1.90 14.93
CA ASP A 95 -26.33 -1.35 13.71
C ASP A 95 -27.18 -0.29 12.98
N SER A 96 -28.49 -0.23 13.27
CA SER A 96 -29.44 0.72 12.71
C SER A 96 -29.36 2.13 13.31
N ILE A 97 -28.84 2.33 14.52
CA ILE A 97 -28.83 3.65 15.18
C ILE A 97 -27.82 4.62 14.54
N PRO A 98 -26.57 4.24 14.24
CA PRO A 98 -25.65 5.11 13.51
C PRO A 98 -26.20 5.53 12.15
N GLN A 99 -26.88 4.63 11.43
CA GLN A 99 -27.55 4.93 10.17
C GLN A 99 -28.73 5.89 10.36
N PHE A 100 -29.53 5.71 11.40
CA PHE A 100 -30.67 6.59 11.71
C PHE A 100 -30.23 8.00 12.10
N VAL A 101 -29.17 8.12 12.91
CA VAL A 101 -28.58 9.40 13.30
C VAL A 101 -27.95 10.09 12.10
N THR A 102 -27.23 9.35 11.25
CA THR A 102 -26.63 9.89 10.03
C THR A 102 -27.72 10.36 9.04
N MET A 103 -28.80 9.57 8.86
CA MET A 103 -29.95 9.96 8.03
C MET A 103 -30.70 11.18 8.57
N ALA A 104 -30.84 11.29 9.91
CA ALA A 104 -31.49 12.43 10.54
C ALA A 104 -30.68 13.73 10.41
N ILE A 105 -29.34 13.64 10.30
CA ILE A 105 -28.44 14.79 10.19
C ILE A 105 -28.18 15.18 8.73
N THR A 106 -28.06 14.21 7.81
CA THR A 106 -27.57 14.43 6.43
C THR A 106 -28.60 14.21 5.32
N GLY A 107 -29.81 13.74 5.66
CA GLY A 107 -30.81 13.31 4.68
C GLY A 107 -30.64 11.85 4.25
N PRO A 108 -31.45 11.35 3.31
CA PRO A 108 -31.35 9.96 2.86
C PRO A 108 -30.00 9.72 2.18
N LEU A 109 -29.26 8.72 2.68
CA LEU A 109 -28.01 8.27 2.06
C LEU A 109 -28.30 7.88 0.59
N PRO A 110 -27.45 8.28 -0.37
CA PRO A 110 -27.60 7.85 -1.75
C PRO A 110 -27.57 6.33 -1.82
N ASP A 111 -28.47 5.74 -2.61
CA ASP A 111 -28.49 4.29 -2.82
C ASP A 111 -27.09 3.81 -3.27
N PRO A 112 -26.58 2.69 -2.74
CA PRO A 112 -25.39 2.07 -3.28
C PRO A 112 -25.54 1.82 -4.78
N PRO A 113 -24.47 1.93 -5.59
CA PRO A 113 -24.55 1.81 -7.04
C PRO A 113 -25.29 0.55 -7.53
N GLY A 114 -25.06 -0.60 -6.91
CA GLY A 114 -25.75 -1.84 -7.26
C GLY A 114 -27.26 -1.79 -7.02
N VAL A 115 -27.71 -1.13 -5.95
CA VAL A 115 -29.15 -0.94 -5.66
C VAL A 115 -29.76 0.03 -6.65
N LYS A 116 -29.07 1.14 -6.94
CA LYS A 116 -29.48 2.14 -7.94
C LYS A 116 -29.65 1.49 -9.31
N LEU A 117 -28.63 0.77 -9.80
CA LEU A 117 -28.66 0.14 -11.12
C LEU A 117 -29.67 -1.02 -11.22
N ARG A 118 -29.91 -1.75 -10.12
CA ARG A 118 -31.02 -2.72 -10.08
C ARG A 118 -32.37 -2.01 -10.28
N LYS A 119 -32.59 -0.84 -9.67
CA LYS A 119 -33.82 -0.04 -9.89
C LYS A 119 -33.94 0.46 -11.34
N GLU A 120 -32.82 0.71 -12.01
CA GLU A 120 -32.75 1.00 -13.45
C GLU A 120 -32.97 -0.24 -14.34
N GLY A 121 -33.10 -1.44 -13.76
CA GLY A 121 -33.36 -2.68 -14.48
C GLY A 121 -32.12 -3.42 -14.99
N LEU A 122 -30.91 -3.03 -14.56
CA LEU A 122 -29.69 -3.72 -14.94
C LEU A 122 -29.59 -5.09 -14.26
N THR A 123 -29.10 -6.07 -15.01
CA THR A 123 -28.89 -7.45 -14.58
C THR A 123 -27.51 -7.95 -15.01
N ALA A 124 -27.03 -9.04 -14.38
CA ALA A 124 -25.79 -9.69 -14.76
C ALA A 124 -25.80 -10.18 -16.21
N ASN A 125 -24.70 -9.98 -16.95
CA ASN A 125 -24.58 -10.34 -18.37
C ASN A 125 -23.23 -10.98 -18.67
N HIS A 126 -22.12 -10.28 -18.42
CA HIS A 126 -20.77 -10.80 -18.65
C HIS A 126 -20.17 -11.33 -17.34
N PRO A 127 -19.63 -12.57 -17.29
CA PRO A 127 -18.92 -13.04 -16.10
C PRO A 127 -17.74 -12.11 -15.77
N VAL A 128 -17.44 -11.97 -14.48
CA VAL A 128 -16.47 -10.99 -13.97
C VAL A 128 -15.27 -11.69 -13.34
N VAL A 129 -14.07 -11.26 -13.73
CA VAL A 129 -12.79 -11.77 -13.20
C VAL A 129 -12.08 -10.66 -12.42
N LEU A 130 -11.79 -10.90 -11.15
CA LEU A 130 -11.09 -9.98 -10.26
C LEU A 130 -9.61 -10.39 -10.19
N VAL A 131 -8.69 -9.45 -10.43
CA VAL A 131 -7.24 -9.71 -10.36
C VAL A 131 -6.61 -8.80 -9.31
N PRO A 132 -6.21 -9.33 -8.14
CA PRO A 132 -5.73 -8.53 -7.01
C PRO A 132 -4.35 -7.91 -7.28
N GLY A 133 -4.06 -6.81 -6.59
CA GLY A 133 -2.75 -6.17 -6.56
C GLY A 133 -1.81 -6.73 -5.49
N VAL A 134 -0.63 -6.12 -5.37
CA VAL A 134 0.35 -6.45 -4.32
C VAL A 134 -0.30 -6.36 -2.94
N VAL A 135 0.04 -7.28 -2.03
CA VAL A 135 -0.47 -7.35 -0.66
C VAL A 135 -2.00 -7.47 -0.48
N THR A 136 -2.81 -7.48 -1.53
CA THR A 136 -4.29 -7.47 -1.39
C THR A 136 -4.94 -8.85 -1.40
N GLY A 137 -4.18 -9.92 -1.70
CA GLY A 137 -4.63 -11.31 -1.61
C GLY A 137 -4.13 -12.00 -0.34
N GLY A 138 -4.98 -12.84 0.26
CA GLY A 138 -4.58 -13.65 1.42
C GLY A 138 -3.53 -14.71 1.07
N LEU A 139 -2.61 -14.98 2.01
CA LEU A 139 -1.63 -16.05 1.90
C LEU A 139 -1.71 -16.98 3.11
N GLU A 140 -1.62 -18.29 2.88
CA GLU A 140 -1.74 -19.34 3.88
C GLU A 140 -0.50 -20.24 3.94
N LEU A 141 -0.22 -20.76 5.14
CA LEU A 141 0.93 -21.61 5.41
C LEU A 141 0.62 -23.09 5.17
N TRP A 142 1.43 -23.77 4.37
CA TRP A 142 1.33 -25.19 4.04
C TRP A 142 2.51 -26.04 4.50
N GLU A 143 3.59 -25.40 4.93
CA GLU A 143 4.73 -26.02 5.58
C GLU A 143 5.53 -24.90 6.26
N GLY A 144 5.97 -25.12 7.50
CA GLY A 144 6.72 -24.11 8.22
C GLY A 144 7.64 -24.73 9.27
N ARG A 145 8.55 -23.91 9.78
CA ARG A 145 9.51 -24.30 10.83
C ARG A 145 8.80 -24.48 12.17
N HIS A 146 9.52 -25.04 13.14
CA HIS A 146 8.98 -25.29 14.50
C HIS A 146 8.35 -24.03 15.14
N CYS A 147 8.86 -22.83 14.85
CA CYS A 147 8.27 -21.59 15.37
C CYS A 147 6.85 -21.31 14.85
N ALA A 148 6.45 -21.91 13.74
CA ALA A 148 5.12 -21.78 13.12
C ALA A 148 4.18 -22.96 13.46
N GLU A 149 4.53 -23.75 14.48
CA GLU A 149 3.67 -24.84 14.96
C GLU A 149 2.26 -24.33 15.31
N GLY A 150 1.25 -25.03 14.80
CA GLY A 150 -0.17 -24.66 14.93
C GLY A 150 -0.69 -23.65 13.89
N LEU A 151 0.13 -23.23 12.91
CA LEU A 151 -0.26 -22.30 11.83
C LEU A 151 -0.50 -22.97 10.48
N LEU A 152 -0.38 -24.29 10.38
CA LEU A 152 -0.66 -25.03 9.15
C LEU A 152 -2.13 -24.82 8.71
N GLY A 153 -2.34 -24.49 7.43
CA GLY A 153 -3.64 -24.16 6.84
C GLY A 153 -4.24 -22.84 7.30
N LYS A 154 -3.51 -22.03 8.07
CA LYS A 154 -3.97 -20.70 8.51
C LYS A 154 -3.39 -19.60 7.65
N ARG A 155 -4.15 -18.49 7.55
CA ARG A 155 -3.69 -17.27 6.88
C ARG A 155 -2.54 -16.64 7.65
N LEU A 156 -1.39 -16.54 7.00
CA LEU A 156 -0.27 -15.71 7.47
C LEU A 156 -0.44 -14.25 7.06
N TRP A 157 -1.08 -14.00 5.92
CA TRP A 157 -1.36 -12.68 5.39
C TRP A 157 -2.85 -12.59 5.01
N GLY A 158 -3.50 -11.45 5.25
CA GLY A 158 -4.93 -11.28 4.98
C GLY A 158 -5.87 -11.93 6.02
N GLY A 159 -5.48 -11.92 7.30
CA GLY A 159 -6.22 -12.47 8.43
C GLY A 159 -6.00 -11.65 9.70
N SER A 160 -6.10 -12.26 10.89
CA SER A 160 -5.73 -11.56 12.13
C SER A 160 -4.22 -11.34 12.19
N PHE A 161 -3.77 -10.09 12.27
CA PHE A 161 -2.35 -9.73 12.49
C PHE A 161 -1.80 -10.21 13.84
N GLY A 162 -2.60 -10.91 14.66
CA GLY A 162 -2.18 -11.46 15.95
C GLY A 162 -0.92 -12.31 15.88
N GLU A 163 -0.65 -13.02 14.78
CA GLU A 163 0.57 -13.83 14.66
C GLU A 163 1.84 -13.00 14.45
N PHE A 164 1.76 -11.88 13.75
CA PHE A 164 2.87 -10.93 13.65
C PHE A 164 3.22 -10.36 15.04
N TYR A 165 2.21 -10.03 15.86
CA TYR A 165 2.44 -9.53 17.21
C TYR A 165 2.95 -10.61 18.18
N LYS A 166 2.50 -11.85 18.05
CA LYS A 166 2.94 -12.96 18.93
C LYS A 166 4.33 -13.47 18.57
N ARG A 167 4.66 -13.55 17.28
CA ARG A 167 5.87 -14.22 16.77
C ARG A 167 6.46 -13.46 15.56
N PRO A 168 6.93 -12.21 15.72
CA PRO A 168 7.31 -11.33 14.61
C PRO A 168 8.44 -11.91 13.74
N LEU A 169 9.51 -12.43 14.34
CA LEU A 169 10.64 -12.99 13.58
C LEU A 169 10.25 -14.26 12.81
N CYS A 170 9.45 -15.12 13.43
CA CYS A 170 8.94 -16.32 12.76
C CYS A 170 8.06 -15.94 11.56
N TRP A 171 7.14 -14.99 11.76
CA TRP A 171 6.27 -14.51 10.70
C TRP A 171 7.08 -13.90 9.54
N LEU A 172 8.08 -13.05 9.85
CA LEU A 172 8.98 -12.44 8.86
C LEU A 172 9.78 -13.47 8.07
N GLU A 173 10.25 -14.52 8.73
CA GLU A 173 10.95 -15.64 8.07
C GLU A 173 10.03 -16.38 7.09
N HIS A 174 8.77 -16.64 7.45
CA HIS A 174 7.84 -17.43 6.63
C HIS A 174 7.26 -16.65 5.44
N ILE A 175 7.12 -15.33 5.57
CA ILE A 175 6.60 -14.49 4.48
C ILE A 175 7.70 -14.05 3.50
N SER A 176 8.98 -14.12 3.90
CA SER A 176 10.11 -13.79 3.03
C SER A 176 10.32 -14.86 1.96
N LEU A 177 10.82 -14.44 0.80
CA LEU A 177 11.30 -15.36 -0.23
C LEU A 177 12.80 -15.58 -0.07
N ASP A 178 13.27 -16.69 -0.65
CA ASP A 178 14.68 -17.00 -0.75
C ASP A 178 15.42 -15.99 -1.64
N ASN A 179 16.58 -15.53 -1.18
CA ASN A 179 17.27 -14.41 -1.81
C ASN A 179 17.98 -14.78 -3.12
N ASP A 180 18.25 -16.07 -3.36
CA ASP A 180 18.94 -16.49 -4.57
C ASP A 180 17.95 -16.97 -5.62
N THR A 181 16.93 -17.71 -5.19
CA THR A 181 15.97 -18.37 -6.09
C THR A 181 14.68 -17.57 -6.33
N GLY A 182 14.29 -16.67 -5.41
CA GLY A 182 13.02 -15.95 -5.49
C GLY A 182 11.79 -16.83 -5.22
N PHE A 183 11.96 -18.04 -4.68
CA PHE A 183 10.88 -18.94 -4.25
C PHE A 183 10.76 -18.99 -2.73
N ASP A 184 9.85 -19.81 -2.20
CA ASP A 184 9.77 -20.03 -0.75
C ASP A 184 11.08 -20.66 -0.23
N PRO A 185 11.60 -20.26 0.95
CA PRO A 185 12.78 -20.89 1.54
C PRO A 185 12.58 -22.39 1.81
N PRO A 186 13.65 -23.21 1.81
CA PRO A 186 13.55 -24.63 2.15
C PRO A 186 12.88 -24.88 3.51
N GLY A 187 11.91 -25.80 3.54
CA GLY A 187 11.10 -26.12 4.72
C GLY A 187 9.98 -25.12 5.01
N ILE A 188 9.68 -24.22 4.07
CA ILE A 188 8.57 -23.27 4.15
C ILE A 188 7.77 -23.35 2.85
N ARG A 189 6.44 -23.42 2.95
CA ARG A 189 5.53 -23.33 1.80
C ARG A 189 4.39 -22.41 2.12
N VAL A 190 4.25 -21.34 1.35
CA VAL A 190 3.15 -20.38 1.47
C VAL A 190 2.39 -20.32 0.15
N ARG A 191 1.05 -20.37 0.19
CA ARG A 191 0.20 -20.41 -1.00
C ARG A 191 -0.85 -19.30 -0.96
N PRO A 192 -1.30 -18.83 -2.13
CA PRO A 192 -2.41 -17.90 -2.19
C PRO A 192 -3.70 -18.59 -1.76
N VAL A 193 -4.51 -17.88 -0.98
CA VAL A 193 -5.87 -18.31 -0.66
C VAL A 193 -6.70 -18.30 -1.96
N THR A 194 -7.48 -19.36 -2.20
CA THR A 194 -8.27 -19.52 -3.44
C THR A 194 -9.73 -19.14 -3.26
N GLY A 195 -10.40 -18.78 -4.36
CA GLY A 195 -11.85 -18.50 -4.40
C GLY A 195 -12.21 -17.08 -3.96
N LEU A 196 -13.51 -16.76 -3.92
CA LEU A 196 -14.00 -15.44 -3.49
C LEU A 196 -13.66 -15.11 -2.04
N VAL A 197 -13.41 -16.13 -1.22
CA VAL A 197 -12.94 -15.98 0.16
C VAL A 197 -11.55 -15.32 0.23
N ALA A 198 -10.78 -15.33 -0.86
CA ALA A 198 -9.55 -14.56 -0.99
C ALA A 198 -9.80 -13.05 -1.14
N ALA A 199 -11.01 -12.67 -1.55
CA ALA A 199 -11.50 -11.29 -1.68
C ALA A 199 -12.11 -10.73 -0.38
N ASP A 200 -12.41 -11.62 0.58
CA ASP A 200 -12.95 -11.27 1.89
C ASP A 200 -11.95 -10.46 2.72
N TYR A 201 -12.50 -9.71 3.69
CA TYR A 201 -11.81 -8.88 4.69
C TYR A 201 -10.32 -9.19 4.87
N PHE A 202 -9.49 -8.31 4.30
CA PHE A 202 -8.03 -8.38 4.38
C PHE A 202 -7.54 -8.25 5.83
N ALA A 203 -8.21 -7.41 6.60
CA ALA A 203 -8.13 -7.30 8.05
C ALA A 203 -9.45 -6.67 8.55
N THR A 204 -9.74 -6.73 9.85
CA THR A 204 -10.91 -6.05 10.43
C THR A 204 -10.91 -4.57 10.03
N GLY A 205 -11.89 -4.13 9.22
CA GLY A 205 -12.00 -2.75 8.73
C GLY A 205 -11.25 -2.42 7.43
N TYR A 206 -10.58 -3.39 6.78
CA TYR A 206 -9.87 -3.19 5.50
C TYR A 206 -10.50 -4.02 4.38
N PHE A 207 -11.25 -3.35 3.50
CA PHE A 207 -12.07 -3.95 2.45
C PHE A 207 -11.49 -3.59 1.09
N VAL A 208 -10.89 -4.55 0.37
CA VAL A 208 -10.39 -4.27 -0.99
C VAL A 208 -11.50 -4.56 -2.02
N TRP A 209 -12.04 -5.77 -2.02
CA TRP A 209 -12.96 -6.23 -3.08
C TRP A 209 -14.42 -6.40 -2.64
N ALA A 210 -14.67 -6.52 -1.33
CA ALA A 210 -15.99 -6.82 -0.78
C ALA A 210 -17.08 -5.82 -1.21
N VAL A 211 -16.75 -4.52 -1.30
CA VAL A 211 -17.70 -3.48 -1.70
C VAL A 211 -18.12 -3.64 -3.17
N VAL A 212 -17.18 -3.93 -4.07
CA VAL A 212 -17.45 -4.20 -5.49
C VAL A 212 -18.30 -5.46 -5.64
N ILE A 213 -17.94 -6.54 -4.93
CA ILE A 213 -18.65 -7.82 -4.96
C ILE A 213 -20.10 -7.66 -4.45
N ALA A 214 -20.31 -6.94 -3.35
CA ALA A 214 -21.65 -6.68 -2.82
C ALA A 214 -22.53 -5.92 -3.81
N ASN A 215 -21.96 -4.93 -4.52
CA ASN A 215 -22.66 -4.18 -5.54
C ASN A 215 -22.96 -5.00 -6.80
N LEU A 216 -22.05 -5.89 -7.22
CA LEU A 216 -22.29 -6.87 -8.28
C LEU A 216 -23.43 -7.83 -7.88
N ALA A 217 -23.44 -8.30 -6.63
CA ALA A 217 -24.49 -9.19 -6.14
C ALA A 217 -25.88 -8.55 -6.20
N HIS A 218 -25.99 -7.23 -6.02
CA HIS A 218 -27.27 -6.53 -6.16
C HIS A 218 -27.88 -6.60 -7.56
N ILE A 219 -27.08 -6.71 -8.63
CA ILE A 219 -27.58 -6.88 -10.00
C ILE A 219 -27.59 -8.35 -10.46
N GLY A 220 -27.41 -9.30 -9.54
CA GLY A 220 -27.59 -10.74 -9.79
C GLY A 220 -26.31 -11.53 -10.05
N TYR A 221 -25.13 -10.97 -9.78
CA TYR A 221 -23.90 -11.77 -9.79
C TYR A 221 -23.80 -12.66 -8.55
N GLU A 222 -23.27 -13.85 -8.75
CA GLU A 222 -23.02 -14.85 -7.71
C GLU A 222 -21.70 -15.59 -7.97
N GLU A 223 -21.33 -16.53 -7.10
CA GLU A 223 -20.06 -17.27 -7.17
C GLU A 223 -19.79 -17.88 -8.55
N LYS A 224 -20.80 -18.44 -9.22
CA LYS A 224 -20.61 -19.05 -10.55
C LYS A 224 -20.24 -18.06 -11.64
N SER A 225 -20.57 -16.78 -11.46
CA SER A 225 -20.33 -15.69 -12.42
C SER A 225 -19.15 -14.78 -12.06
N LEU A 226 -18.52 -15.04 -10.91
CA LEU A 226 -17.41 -14.24 -10.37
C LEU A 226 -16.20 -15.15 -10.15
N TYR A 227 -15.02 -14.73 -10.60
CA TYR A 227 -13.77 -15.45 -10.35
C TYR A 227 -12.71 -14.52 -9.79
N MET A 228 -12.19 -14.86 -8.61
CA MET A 228 -11.01 -14.21 -8.04
C MET A 228 -9.75 -14.96 -8.50
N ALA A 229 -8.99 -14.33 -9.39
CA ALA A 229 -7.72 -14.82 -9.91
C ALA A 229 -6.59 -14.61 -8.89
N ALA A 230 -6.69 -15.26 -7.72
CA ALA A 230 -5.71 -15.17 -6.66
C ALA A 230 -4.36 -15.78 -7.08
N TYR A 231 -3.27 -15.09 -6.78
CA TYR A 231 -1.90 -15.51 -7.03
C TYR A 231 -0.99 -15.05 -5.89
N ASP A 232 0.19 -15.66 -5.78
CA ASP A 232 1.20 -15.23 -4.82
C ASP A 232 1.89 -13.95 -5.32
N TRP A 233 1.41 -12.82 -4.82
CA TRP A 233 1.88 -11.49 -5.18
C TRP A 233 3.30 -11.17 -4.70
N ARG A 234 3.99 -12.09 -4.03
CA ARG A 234 5.41 -11.94 -3.68
C ARG A 234 6.32 -12.36 -4.84
N LEU A 235 5.91 -13.38 -5.61
CA LEU A 235 6.72 -13.98 -6.66
C LEU A 235 6.74 -13.13 -7.94
N SER A 236 7.80 -13.27 -8.73
CA SER A 236 7.79 -12.77 -10.11
C SER A 236 6.69 -13.45 -10.93
N PHE A 237 6.18 -12.75 -11.95
CA PHE A 237 4.98 -13.19 -12.68
C PHE A 237 5.16 -14.53 -13.40
N GLN A 238 6.37 -14.84 -13.88
CA GLN A 238 6.65 -16.14 -14.48
C GLN A 238 6.82 -17.24 -13.42
N ASN A 239 7.33 -16.90 -12.23
CA ASN A 239 7.52 -17.87 -11.16
C ASN A 239 6.19 -18.32 -10.54
N THR A 240 5.11 -17.52 -10.62
CA THR A 240 3.77 -17.98 -10.24
C THR A 240 3.29 -19.13 -11.14
N GLU A 241 3.62 -19.09 -12.43
CA GLU A 241 3.33 -20.20 -13.34
C GLU A 241 4.21 -21.41 -13.02
N ILE A 242 5.52 -21.22 -12.87
CA ILE A 242 6.45 -22.34 -12.59
C ILE A 242 6.09 -23.07 -11.30
N ARG A 243 5.80 -22.34 -10.21
CA ARG A 243 5.51 -22.93 -8.90
C ARG A 243 4.08 -23.43 -8.77
N ASP A 244 3.11 -22.61 -9.16
CA ASP A 244 1.70 -22.82 -8.83
C ASP A 244 0.82 -23.06 -10.05
N GLN A 245 1.34 -22.94 -11.27
CA GLN A 245 0.55 -22.99 -12.50
C GLN A 245 -0.58 -21.93 -12.50
N SER A 246 -0.30 -20.76 -11.90
CA SER A 246 -1.30 -19.71 -11.70
C SER A 246 -1.83 -19.15 -13.02
N LEU A 247 -1.00 -18.94 -14.04
CA LEU A 247 -1.44 -18.41 -15.33
C LEU A 247 -2.27 -19.46 -16.08
N THR A 248 -1.87 -20.73 -16.03
CA THR A 248 -2.65 -21.86 -16.55
C THR A 248 -4.02 -21.95 -15.88
N ARG A 249 -4.10 -21.80 -14.56
CA ARG A 249 -5.38 -21.78 -13.84
C ARG A 249 -6.26 -20.59 -14.24
N ILE A 250 -5.70 -19.40 -14.44
CA ILE A 250 -6.46 -18.23 -14.90
C ILE A 250 -7.05 -18.50 -16.28
N LYS A 251 -6.24 -19.01 -17.22
CA LYS A 251 -6.69 -19.41 -18.56
C LYS A 251 -7.87 -20.37 -18.48
N SER A 252 -7.71 -21.50 -17.79
CA SER A 252 -8.74 -22.54 -17.72
C SER A 252 -10.03 -22.05 -17.06
N ASN A 253 -9.94 -21.22 -16.01
CA ASN A 253 -11.13 -20.66 -15.36
C ASN A 253 -11.86 -19.65 -16.25
N ILE A 254 -11.14 -18.82 -17.01
CA ILE A 254 -11.76 -17.91 -17.98
C ILE A 254 -12.47 -18.69 -19.09
N GLU A 255 -11.81 -19.71 -19.65
CA GLU A 255 -12.43 -20.59 -20.67
C GLU A 255 -13.69 -21.27 -20.13
N LEU A 256 -13.64 -21.77 -18.89
CA LEU A 256 -14.79 -22.36 -18.21
C LEU A 256 -15.93 -21.36 -17.99
N LEU A 257 -15.63 -20.14 -17.52
CA LEU A 257 -16.63 -19.09 -17.33
C LEU A 257 -17.33 -18.76 -18.65
N VAL A 258 -16.58 -18.57 -19.74
CA VAL A 258 -17.16 -18.26 -21.05
C VAL A 258 -18.02 -19.42 -21.55
N ALA A 259 -17.55 -20.67 -21.41
CA ALA A 259 -18.29 -21.85 -21.84
C ALA A 259 -19.62 -22.04 -21.06
N THR A 260 -19.60 -21.75 -19.76
CA THR A 260 -20.77 -21.92 -18.87
C THR A 260 -21.75 -20.75 -18.90
N HIS A 261 -21.37 -19.60 -19.47
CA HIS A 261 -22.21 -18.40 -19.59
C HIS A 261 -22.62 -18.14 -21.05
N GLY A 262 -22.87 -19.20 -21.82
CA GLY A 262 -23.41 -19.10 -23.19
C GLY A 262 -22.48 -18.37 -24.16
N GLY A 263 -21.16 -18.48 -23.98
CA GLY A 263 -20.15 -17.83 -24.82
C GLY A 263 -19.95 -16.34 -24.53
N LYS A 264 -20.52 -15.81 -23.45
CA LYS A 264 -20.30 -14.42 -23.04
C LYS A 264 -18.86 -14.23 -22.56
N LYS A 265 -18.14 -13.35 -23.25
CA LYS A 265 -16.77 -12.94 -22.89
C LYS A 265 -16.72 -12.31 -21.50
N VAL A 266 -15.62 -12.49 -20.77
CA VAL A 266 -15.45 -11.96 -19.39
C VAL A 266 -15.16 -10.46 -19.39
N VAL A 267 -15.58 -9.77 -18.33
CA VAL A 267 -15.07 -8.45 -17.94
C VAL A 267 -14.03 -8.65 -16.84
N VAL A 268 -12.82 -8.14 -17.05
CA VAL A 268 -11.71 -8.31 -16.12
C VAL A 268 -11.48 -7.02 -15.35
N LEU A 269 -11.33 -7.10 -14.03
CA LEU A 269 -11.00 -6.00 -13.14
C LEU A 269 -9.65 -6.25 -12.45
N PRO A 270 -8.54 -5.89 -13.10
CA PRO A 270 -7.25 -5.86 -12.43
C PRO A 270 -7.09 -4.58 -11.60
N HIS A 271 -6.55 -4.70 -10.40
CA HIS A 271 -6.22 -3.58 -9.52
C HIS A 271 -4.72 -3.48 -9.26
N SER A 272 -4.19 -2.25 -9.29
CA SER A 272 -2.80 -1.95 -8.93
C SER A 272 -1.80 -2.85 -9.71
N MET A 273 -0.85 -3.48 -9.05
CA MET A 273 0.10 -4.43 -9.66
C MET A 273 -0.58 -5.59 -10.44
N GLY A 274 -1.82 -5.95 -10.08
CA GLY A 274 -2.62 -6.96 -10.79
C GLY A 274 -2.86 -6.58 -12.26
N VAL A 275 -2.84 -5.29 -12.59
CA VAL A 275 -2.90 -4.78 -13.97
C VAL A 275 -1.69 -5.23 -14.79
N GLN A 276 -0.48 -5.11 -14.24
CA GLN A 276 0.75 -5.54 -14.92
C GLN A 276 0.81 -7.08 -15.00
N TYR A 277 0.32 -7.77 -13.96
CA TYR A 277 0.21 -9.23 -13.97
C TYR A 277 -0.76 -9.71 -15.07
N PHE A 278 -1.89 -9.03 -15.25
CA PHE A 278 -2.84 -9.37 -16.30
C PHE A 278 -2.33 -9.00 -17.70
N LEU A 279 -1.55 -7.92 -17.84
CA LEU A 279 -0.84 -7.59 -19.08
C LEU A 279 0.15 -8.71 -19.46
N HIS A 280 0.92 -9.21 -18.49
CA HIS A 280 1.79 -10.38 -18.67
C HIS A 280 0.99 -11.62 -19.09
N PHE A 281 -0.12 -11.88 -18.42
CA PHE A 281 -1.01 -13.00 -18.72
C PHE A 281 -1.52 -12.96 -20.17
N MET A 282 -1.95 -11.80 -20.67
CA MET A 282 -2.44 -11.68 -22.06
C MET A 282 -1.38 -12.11 -23.08
N LYS A 283 -0.12 -11.70 -22.90
CA LYS A 283 0.95 -12.12 -23.81
C LYS A 283 1.37 -13.58 -23.58
N TRP A 284 1.38 -14.04 -22.33
CA TRP A 284 1.64 -15.43 -21.99
C TRP A 284 0.62 -16.36 -22.64
N VAL A 285 -0.68 -16.06 -22.58
CA VAL A 285 -1.74 -16.95 -23.08
C VAL A 285 -1.74 -17.06 -24.60
N GLU A 286 -1.41 -15.99 -25.33
CA GLU A 286 -1.26 -16.01 -26.79
C GLU A 286 -0.03 -16.78 -27.25
N THR A 287 1.02 -16.80 -26.43
CA THR A 287 2.31 -17.42 -26.77
C THR A 287 2.19 -18.95 -26.83
N PRO A 288 2.71 -19.62 -27.87
CA PRO A 288 2.65 -21.08 -27.99
C PRO A 288 3.30 -21.83 -26.81
N ALA A 289 2.73 -22.98 -26.48
CA ALA A 289 3.35 -23.92 -25.53
C ALA A 289 4.68 -24.47 -26.12
N PRO A 290 5.70 -24.75 -25.30
CA PRO A 290 5.72 -24.68 -23.84
C PRO A 290 6.12 -23.32 -23.26
N ARG A 291 6.36 -22.29 -24.08
CA ARG A 291 6.83 -20.96 -23.61
C ARG A 291 5.71 -20.14 -22.98
N GLY A 292 4.50 -20.27 -23.51
CA GLY A 292 3.30 -19.63 -23.00
C GLY A 292 2.15 -20.61 -22.81
N GLY A 293 0.94 -20.07 -22.68
CA GLY A 293 -0.27 -20.81 -22.40
C GLY A 293 -0.90 -21.52 -23.60
N GLY A 294 -0.41 -21.28 -24.83
CA GLY A 294 -0.89 -21.97 -26.04
C GLY A 294 -2.37 -21.76 -26.34
N GLY A 295 -2.95 -20.62 -25.95
CA GLY A 295 -4.33 -20.23 -26.30
C GLY A 295 -4.47 -19.74 -27.74
N GLY A 296 -3.36 -19.32 -28.36
CA GLY A 296 -3.32 -18.77 -29.71
C GLY A 296 -3.60 -17.26 -29.77
N PRO A 297 -3.34 -16.61 -30.91
CA PRO A 297 -3.36 -15.15 -31.05
C PRO A 297 -4.76 -14.52 -30.94
N ASP A 298 -5.83 -15.31 -31.12
CA ASP A 298 -7.21 -14.82 -31.00
C ASP A 298 -7.83 -15.12 -29.63
N TRP A 299 -7.04 -15.63 -28.66
CA TRP A 299 -7.58 -16.06 -27.38
C TRP A 299 -8.24 -14.90 -26.62
N CYS A 300 -7.56 -13.75 -26.54
CA CYS A 300 -8.11 -12.55 -25.91
C CYS A 300 -9.38 -12.07 -26.61
N ALA A 301 -9.39 -12.06 -27.95
CA ALA A 301 -10.56 -11.68 -28.74
C ALA A 301 -11.77 -12.59 -28.49
N LYS A 302 -11.55 -13.88 -28.26
CA LYS A 302 -12.59 -14.88 -28.01
C LYS A 302 -13.15 -14.83 -26.59
N HIS A 303 -12.33 -14.47 -25.61
CA HIS A 303 -12.70 -14.65 -24.20
C HIS A 303 -12.88 -13.35 -23.42
N ILE A 304 -12.33 -12.21 -23.85
CA ILE A 304 -12.35 -10.96 -23.08
C ILE A 304 -13.24 -9.92 -23.76
N LYS A 305 -14.20 -9.36 -23.02
CA LYS A 305 -15.04 -8.22 -23.45
C LYS A 305 -14.34 -6.91 -23.17
N ALA A 306 -13.90 -6.73 -21.93
CA ALA A 306 -13.34 -5.49 -21.45
C ALA A 306 -12.34 -5.74 -20.31
N ILE A 307 -11.33 -4.88 -20.21
CA ILE A 307 -10.36 -4.85 -19.11
C ILE A 307 -10.47 -3.49 -18.44
N MET A 308 -10.96 -3.48 -17.20
CA MET A 308 -11.17 -2.29 -16.38
C MET A 308 -10.04 -2.16 -15.38
N ASN A 309 -8.92 -1.56 -15.81
CA ASN A 309 -7.71 -1.46 -15.00
C ASN A 309 -7.87 -0.35 -13.94
N ILE A 310 -7.80 -0.72 -12.66
CA ILE A 310 -8.02 0.20 -11.53
C ILE A 310 -6.68 0.56 -10.90
N GLY A 311 -6.32 1.85 -10.88
CA GLY A 311 -5.06 2.35 -10.29
C GLY A 311 -3.82 1.75 -10.95
N ALA A 312 -3.79 1.65 -12.29
CA ALA A 312 -2.76 0.92 -13.02
C ALA A 312 -1.36 1.58 -12.93
N PRO A 313 -0.32 0.93 -12.38
CA PRO A 313 1.04 1.46 -12.45
C PRO A 313 1.70 1.07 -13.77
N PHE A 314 1.10 1.32 -14.94
CA PHE A 314 1.62 0.81 -16.24
C PHE A 314 3.09 1.15 -16.44
N LEU A 315 3.47 2.40 -16.16
CA LEU A 315 4.84 2.89 -16.29
C LEU A 315 5.65 2.77 -14.99
N GLY A 316 5.11 2.13 -13.95
CA GLY A 316 5.73 2.01 -12.62
C GLY A 316 5.36 3.16 -11.66
N SER A 317 5.93 3.16 -10.46
CA SER A 317 5.73 4.22 -9.46
C SER A 317 7.08 4.56 -8.81
N PRO A 318 7.41 5.86 -8.62
CA PRO A 318 8.61 6.27 -7.87
C PRO A 318 8.69 5.67 -6.46
N LYS A 319 7.54 5.35 -5.85
CA LYS A 319 7.44 4.65 -4.56
C LYS A 319 8.21 3.33 -4.54
N SER A 320 8.25 2.61 -5.66
CA SER A 320 9.03 1.38 -5.76
C SER A 320 10.53 1.65 -5.70
N ILE A 321 11.03 2.79 -6.20
CA ILE A 321 12.45 3.15 -6.08
C ILE A 321 12.83 3.31 -4.61
N ALA A 322 12.04 4.06 -3.83
CA ALA A 322 12.29 4.23 -2.40
C ALA A 322 12.33 2.89 -1.66
N LEU A 323 11.39 1.99 -1.99
CA LEU A 323 11.34 0.61 -1.48
C LEU A 323 12.61 -0.20 -1.77
N HIS A 324 13.15 -0.13 -2.99
CA HIS A 324 14.33 -0.93 -3.39
C HIS A 324 15.66 -0.27 -2.99
N PHE A 325 15.72 1.06 -2.97
CA PHE A 325 16.95 1.83 -2.72
C PHE A 325 17.23 2.03 -1.23
N SER A 326 16.19 2.30 -0.43
CA SER A 326 16.33 2.62 0.99
C SER A 326 15.42 1.82 1.90
N ILE A 327 14.35 1.23 1.33
CA ILE A 327 13.28 0.53 2.03
C ILE A 327 12.57 1.46 3.04
N GLU A 328 12.77 2.77 2.90
CA GLU A 328 12.03 3.81 3.58
C GLU A 328 10.92 4.28 2.65
N VAL A 329 9.71 3.81 2.92
CA VAL A 329 8.51 4.42 2.33
C VAL A 329 8.16 5.66 3.14
N ARG A 330 7.53 6.68 2.55
CA ARG A 330 7.09 7.91 3.23
C ARG A 330 6.48 7.65 4.61
N ASP A 331 5.63 6.63 4.72
CA ASP A 331 4.94 6.29 5.98
C ASP A 331 5.90 5.74 7.05
N ILE A 332 6.92 4.98 6.65
CA ILE A 332 7.98 4.48 7.53
C ILE A 332 8.92 5.64 7.94
N ALA A 333 9.23 6.53 7.00
CA ALA A 333 10.06 7.71 7.24
C ALA A 333 9.36 8.69 8.21
N ALA A 334 8.06 8.92 8.04
CA ALA A 334 7.24 9.74 8.92
C ALA A 334 7.10 9.13 10.32
N LEU A 335 6.88 7.81 10.44
CA LEU A 335 6.87 7.11 11.73
C LEU A 335 8.21 7.26 12.46
N ARG A 336 9.34 7.16 11.75
CA ARG A 336 10.67 7.38 12.35
C ARG A 336 10.87 8.81 12.84
N ALA A 337 10.41 9.80 12.07
CA ALA A 337 10.53 11.21 12.42
C ALA A 337 9.68 11.60 13.64
N GLN A 338 8.47 11.05 13.76
CA GLN A 338 7.54 11.38 14.86
C GLN A 338 7.85 10.63 16.17
N ALA A 339 8.47 9.45 16.09
CA ALA A 339 8.74 8.63 17.27
C ALA A 339 10.13 7.98 17.22
N PRO A 340 11.23 8.77 17.23
CA PRO A 340 12.59 8.24 17.21
C PRO A 340 12.81 7.23 18.36
N GLY A 341 12.29 7.54 19.56
CA GLY A 341 12.40 6.69 20.75
C GLY A 341 11.52 5.43 20.79
N LEU A 342 10.54 5.25 19.90
CA LEU A 342 9.67 4.06 19.85
C LEU A 342 10.29 2.95 19.00
N LEU A 343 11.10 3.32 17.99
CA LEU A 343 11.95 2.40 17.24
C LEU A 343 13.26 2.08 17.99
N ASP A 344 13.71 3.00 18.85
CA ASP A 344 14.88 2.80 19.73
C ASP A 344 14.54 2.02 21.02
N LYS A 345 13.26 1.78 21.34
CA LYS A 345 12.85 0.99 22.51
C LYS A 345 12.31 -0.39 22.12
N ASP A 346 12.73 -1.40 22.87
CA ASP A 346 12.64 -2.86 22.65
C ASP A 346 11.27 -3.49 22.36
N VAL A 347 10.19 -2.74 22.13
CA VAL A 347 8.85 -3.30 21.87
C VAL A 347 8.70 -3.77 20.42
N LEU A 348 9.38 -3.13 19.47
CA LEU A 348 9.55 -3.55 18.08
C LEU A 348 11.02 -3.30 17.68
N GLY A 349 11.95 -3.93 18.40
CA GLY A 349 13.36 -3.57 18.35
C GLY A 349 13.98 -3.43 16.95
N LEU A 350 15.08 -2.69 16.86
CA LEU A 350 15.90 -2.47 15.64
C LEU A 350 16.07 -3.73 14.78
N GLN A 351 16.15 -4.90 15.41
CA GLN A 351 16.26 -6.19 14.72
C GLN A 351 15.01 -6.54 13.90
N THR A 352 13.81 -6.42 14.47
CA THR A 352 12.54 -6.67 13.76
C THR A 352 12.41 -5.74 12.56
N PHE A 353 12.81 -4.47 12.70
CA PHE A 353 12.85 -3.53 11.59
C PHE A 353 13.85 -3.98 10.52
N LYS A 354 15.07 -4.38 10.87
CA LYS A 354 16.05 -4.93 9.91
C LYS A 354 15.52 -6.16 9.16
N HIS A 355 14.81 -7.07 9.84
CA HIS A 355 14.17 -8.23 9.22
C HIS A 355 13.02 -7.84 8.28
N LEU A 356 12.21 -6.86 8.66
CA LEU A 356 11.17 -6.29 7.81
C LEU A 356 11.76 -5.68 6.53
N MET A 357 12.88 -4.98 6.66
CA MET A 357 13.59 -4.37 5.53
C MET A 357 14.07 -5.46 4.55
N ARG A 358 14.69 -6.53 5.06
CA ARG A 358 15.08 -7.69 4.24
C ARG A 358 13.88 -8.32 3.52
N MET A 359 12.78 -8.54 4.24
CA MET A 359 11.58 -9.17 3.69
C MET A 359 11.10 -8.45 2.41
N PHE A 360 10.96 -7.12 2.44
CA PHE A 360 10.49 -6.38 1.27
C PHE A 360 11.41 -6.53 0.05
N ARG A 361 12.73 -6.64 0.24
CA ARG A 361 13.68 -6.91 -0.86
C ARG A 361 13.59 -8.32 -1.42
N THR A 362 12.88 -9.24 -0.77
CA THR A 362 12.70 -10.60 -1.30
C THR A 362 11.47 -10.70 -2.21
N TRP A 363 10.56 -9.73 -2.19
CA TRP A 363 9.32 -9.75 -2.98
C TRP A 363 9.55 -9.31 -4.42
N ASP A 364 9.91 -10.27 -5.26
CA ASP A 364 10.27 -10.06 -6.66
C ASP A 364 9.16 -9.43 -7.51
N ALA A 365 7.89 -9.61 -7.17
CA ALA A 365 6.81 -8.96 -7.91
C ALA A 365 6.94 -7.42 -7.90
N THR A 366 7.49 -6.85 -6.82
CA THR A 366 7.57 -5.38 -6.66
C THR A 366 8.50 -4.70 -7.67
N PHE A 367 9.41 -5.46 -8.29
CA PHE A 367 10.28 -5.00 -9.37
C PHE A 367 9.51 -4.65 -10.64
N SER A 368 8.33 -5.22 -10.84
CA SER A 368 7.43 -4.87 -11.96
C SER A 368 7.01 -3.39 -11.93
N MET A 369 7.07 -2.75 -10.75
CA MET A 369 6.62 -1.38 -10.53
C MET A 369 7.75 -0.34 -10.56
N ILE A 370 8.98 -0.72 -10.91
CA ILE A 370 10.05 0.27 -11.15
C ILE A 370 9.69 1.13 -12.38
N PRO A 371 9.93 2.45 -12.34
CA PRO A 371 9.69 3.35 -13.47
C PRO A 371 10.24 2.85 -14.81
N LYS A 372 9.36 2.81 -15.82
CA LYS A 372 9.65 2.34 -17.19
C LYS A 372 9.70 3.50 -18.16
N GLY A 373 10.52 3.36 -19.20
CA GLY A 373 10.64 4.31 -20.30
C GLY A 373 11.63 5.46 -20.05
N GLY A 374 12.41 5.38 -18.96
CA GLY A 374 13.52 6.29 -18.69
C GLY A 374 13.13 7.77 -18.72
N GLU A 375 14.07 8.61 -19.14
CA GLU A 375 13.87 10.07 -19.21
C GLU A 375 12.80 10.48 -20.22
N THR A 376 12.58 9.68 -21.28
CA THR A 376 11.53 9.94 -22.30
C THR A 376 10.15 10.04 -21.67
N ILE A 377 9.85 9.18 -20.70
CA ILE A 377 8.57 9.19 -19.98
C ILE A 377 8.62 10.11 -18.77
N TRP A 378 9.61 9.91 -17.90
CA TRP A 378 9.59 10.49 -16.55
C TRP A 378 10.23 11.88 -16.47
N GLY A 379 10.81 12.38 -17.56
CA GLY A 379 11.55 13.64 -17.58
C GLY A 379 13.04 13.48 -17.27
N GLY A 380 13.81 14.51 -17.64
CA GLY A 380 15.24 14.61 -17.41
C GLY A 380 15.58 15.62 -16.31
N LEU A 381 16.80 16.15 -16.32
CA LEU A 381 17.26 17.09 -15.29
C LEU A 381 16.49 18.41 -15.27
N ASP A 382 16.02 18.89 -16.43
CA ASP A 382 15.42 20.23 -16.60
C ASP A 382 14.01 20.20 -17.19
N TRP A 383 13.42 19.01 -17.34
CA TRP A 383 12.10 18.89 -17.92
C TRP A 383 11.34 17.71 -17.32
N SER A 384 10.02 17.85 -17.22
CA SER A 384 9.10 16.74 -17.01
C SER A 384 7.77 17.01 -17.72
N PRO A 385 6.96 15.99 -18.05
CA PRO A 385 5.67 16.19 -18.73
C PRO A 385 4.67 17.04 -17.94
N GLU A 386 4.78 17.05 -16.61
CA GLU A 386 3.83 17.71 -15.70
C GLU A 386 4.15 19.20 -15.46
N THR A 387 5.39 19.64 -15.71
CA THR A 387 5.85 21.01 -15.38
C THR A 387 5.74 21.94 -16.56
N GLU A 388 4.91 22.98 -16.51
CA GLU A 388 4.86 23.98 -17.60
C GLU A 388 6.24 24.59 -17.81
N THR A 389 6.78 24.46 -19.03
CA THR A 389 8.06 25.06 -19.38
C THR A 389 7.87 26.56 -19.32
N VAL A 390 8.48 27.23 -18.34
CA VAL A 390 8.58 28.68 -18.33
C VAL A 390 9.48 29.06 -19.50
N ASN A 391 8.90 29.27 -20.67
CA ASN A 391 9.58 29.92 -21.78
C ASN A 391 9.93 31.34 -21.31
N ASN A 392 11.17 31.54 -20.89
CA ASN A 392 11.77 32.84 -20.64
C ASN A 392 12.00 33.59 -21.96
N SER A 393 10.91 33.86 -22.68
CA SER A 393 10.90 34.72 -23.85
C SER A 393 9.77 35.74 -23.70
N ALA A 394 10.14 36.85 -23.07
CA ALA A 394 9.57 38.20 -23.21
C ALA A 394 8.04 38.35 -23.30
N LYS A 395 7.44 38.93 -22.24
CA LYS A 395 6.71 40.21 -22.32
C LYS A 395 6.47 40.77 -20.91
N LYS A 396 7.12 41.88 -20.60
CA LYS A 396 6.68 42.80 -19.54
C LYS A 396 5.28 43.29 -19.92
N GLY A 397 4.27 42.86 -19.19
CA GLY A 397 2.92 43.40 -19.24
C GLY A 397 2.45 43.62 -17.81
N THR A 398 2.50 44.87 -17.36
CA THR A 398 1.76 45.37 -16.21
C THR A 398 0.28 45.10 -16.45
N ASP A 399 -0.42 44.44 -15.53
CA ASP A 399 -1.85 44.67 -15.30
C ASP A 399 -2.29 44.18 -13.91
N ASN A 400 -2.79 45.15 -13.13
CA ASN A 400 -3.59 44.97 -11.93
C ASN A 400 -5.04 44.76 -12.38
N SER A 401 -5.64 43.59 -12.11
CA SER A 401 -7.08 43.50 -11.83
C SER A 401 -7.55 42.07 -11.50
N THR A 402 -8.27 41.98 -10.38
CA THR A 402 -9.35 41.03 -10.03
C THR A 402 -9.10 39.52 -10.09
N ARG A 403 -9.01 38.93 -8.89
CA ARG A 403 -9.20 37.50 -8.62
C ARG A 403 -10.55 37.03 -9.18
N ASN A 404 -10.51 36.40 -10.34
CA ASN A 404 -11.51 35.42 -10.74
C ASN A 404 -11.14 34.07 -10.09
N THR A 405 -11.94 33.64 -9.11
CA THR A 405 -11.89 32.30 -8.52
C THR A 405 -12.48 31.27 -9.48
N GLY A 406 -11.70 30.93 -10.49
CA GLY A 406 -12.00 29.87 -11.44
C GLY A 406 -10.78 29.61 -12.31
N GLY A 407 -9.89 28.71 -11.89
CA GLY A 407 -8.70 28.37 -12.69
C GLY A 407 -7.74 27.41 -12.00
N ASN A 408 -7.51 26.26 -12.66
CA ASN A 408 -6.46 25.24 -12.50
C ASN A 408 -6.18 24.64 -11.11
N GLY A 409 -6.61 23.38 -10.95
CA GLY A 409 -6.37 22.51 -9.80
C GLY A 409 -4.93 22.02 -9.70
N ASN A 410 -4.00 22.91 -9.33
CA ASN A 410 -2.69 22.48 -8.85
C ASN A 410 -2.81 22.07 -7.37
N ILE A 411 -2.55 20.79 -7.06
CA ILE A 411 -2.52 20.22 -5.70
C ILE A 411 -1.51 20.94 -4.79
N CYS A 412 -0.47 21.48 -5.40
CA CYS A 412 0.61 22.21 -4.76
C CYS A 412 1.26 23.16 -5.78
N ASN A 413 2.04 24.12 -5.31
CA ASN A 413 2.77 25.06 -6.15
C ASN A 413 3.94 24.35 -6.85
N THR A 414 3.82 24.17 -8.16
CA THR A 414 4.80 23.47 -9.01
C THR A 414 5.96 24.36 -9.46
N LYS A 415 5.99 25.64 -9.08
CA LYS A 415 7.04 26.58 -9.51
C LYS A 415 8.41 26.13 -8.99
N GLY A 416 9.33 25.86 -9.93
CA GLY A 416 10.71 25.45 -9.61
C GLY A 416 10.87 23.96 -9.28
N VAL A 417 9.83 23.14 -9.42
CA VAL A 417 9.91 21.69 -9.16
C VAL A 417 10.42 20.96 -10.40
N ASN A 418 11.47 20.14 -10.24
CA ASN A 418 12.04 19.34 -11.31
C ASN A 418 11.66 17.86 -11.16
N TYR A 419 10.46 17.46 -11.57
CA TYR A 419 9.99 16.09 -11.36
C TYR A 419 10.79 15.02 -12.14
N GLY A 420 11.58 15.38 -13.16
CA GLY A 420 12.48 14.41 -13.81
C GLY A 420 13.63 13.93 -12.92
N ARG A 421 13.87 14.60 -11.78
CA ARG A 421 14.83 14.23 -10.75
C ARG A 421 14.15 13.32 -9.71
N LEU A 422 14.28 12.00 -9.87
CA LEU A 422 13.65 11.03 -8.99
C LEU A 422 14.33 10.95 -7.62
N ILE A 423 15.66 11.11 -7.55
CA ILE A 423 16.42 11.21 -6.31
C ILE A 423 17.37 12.40 -6.38
N SER A 424 17.42 13.21 -5.33
CA SER A 424 18.39 14.29 -5.16
C SER A 424 19.05 14.24 -3.77
N PHE A 425 20.37 14.35 -3.68
CA PHE A 425 21.16 14.29 -2.43
C PHE A 425 21.31 15.65 -1.73
N SER A 426 20.19 16.38 -1.62
CA SER A 426 19.95 17.63 -0.84
C SER A 426 18.89 18.47 -1.56
N LYS A 427 18.30 19.44 -0.86
CA LYS A 427 17.42 20.45 -1.46
C LYS A 427 18.17 21.31 -2.49
N ASP A 428 19.39 21.72 -2.16
CA ASP A 428 20.22 22.56 -3.04
C ASP A 428 20.43 21.92 -4.42
N TRP A 429 20.73 20.62 -4.47
CA TRP A 429 20.88 19.90 -5.73
C TRP A 429 19.57 19.66 -6.47
N ALA A 430 18.44 19.56 -5.76
CA ALA A 430 17.12 19.44 -6.38
C ALA A 430 16.70 20.71 -7.13
N GLU A 431 17.14 21.89 -6.65
CA GLU A 431 16.77 23.21 -7.19
C GLU A 431 17.84 23.80 -8.13
N THR A 432 19.10 23.36 -8.01
CA THR A 432 20.21 23.85 -8.83
C THR A 432 19.98 23.57 -10.32
N HIS A 433 20.27 24.55 -11.18
CA HIS A 433 20.23 24.39 -12.64
C HIS A 433 21.23 23.32 -13.12
N SER A 434 20.84 22.46 -14.07
CA SER A 434 21.64 21.30 -14.52
C SER A 434 23.08 21.64 -14.92
N SER A 435 23.30 22.80 -15.53
CA SER A 435 24.64 23.26 -15.98
C SER A 435 25.65 23.42 -14.84
N LYS A 436 25.21 23.50 -13.58
CA LYS A 436 26.06 23.60 -12.38
C LYS A 436 26.20 22.26 -11.64
N ILE A 437 25.54 21.20 -12.12
CA ILE A 437 25.54 19.89 -11.49
C ILE A 437 26.64 19.04 -12.13
N GLU A 438 27.83 19.09 -11.53
CA GLU A 438 28.89 18.11 -11.83
C GLU A 438 28.53 16.76 -11.20
N ARG A 439 28.28 15.75 -12.03
CA ARG A 439 27.93 14.38 -11.60
C ARG A 439 29.16 13.49 -11.64
N VAL A 440 29.46 12.83 -10.52
CA VAL A 440 30.50 11.79 -10.46
C VAL A 440 30.02 10.52 -11.15
N ASP A 441 30.87 9.89 -11.96
CA ASP A 441 30.62 8.54 -12.46
C ASP A 441 30.93 7.51 -11.36
N PHE A 442 29.89 7.10 -10.64
CA PHE A 442 30.00 6.16 -9.55
C PHE A 442 30.17 4.70 -10.02
N LYS A 443 29.87 4.37 -11.29
CA LYS A 443 29.77 2.98 -11.76
C LYS A 443 31.12 2.26 -11.69
N HIS A 444 32.21 3.00 -11.86
CA HIS A 444 33.58 2.47 -11.86
C HIS A 444 34.29 2.63 -10.51
N VAL A 445 33.63 3.21 -9.50
CA VAL A 445 34.22 3.37 -8.17
C VAL A 445 34.28 2.00 -7.49
N ALA A 446 35.48 1.55 -7.13
CA ALA A 446 35.64 0.32 -6.39
C ALA A 446 34.89 0.43 -5.05
N LYS A 447 34.08 -0.60 -4.74
CA LYS A 447 33.28 -0.63 -3.51
C LYS A 447 34.12 -0.56 -2.22
N GLY A 448 35.43 -0.84 -2.31
CA GLY A 448 36.39 -0.70 -1.21
C GLY A 448 36.40 -1.90 -0.26
N ASP A 449 37.34 -1.92 0.69
CA ASP A 449 37.40 -2.94 1.73
C ASP A 449 36.22 -2.80 2.71
N LYS A 450 35.66 -3.95 3.13
CA LYS A 450 34.53 -4.06 4.06
C LYS A 450 34.72 -3.11 5.26
N LEU A 451 33.66 -2.45 5.71
CA LEU A 451 33.64 -1.79 7.01
C LEU A 451 34.11 -2.82 8.06
N THR A 452 35.24 -2.56 8.71
CA THR A 452 36.01 -3.52 9.51
C THR A 452 35.28 -4.09 10.73
N ASN A 453 34.08 -3.59 11.03
CA ASN A 453 33.20 -4.03 12.12
C ASN A 453 31.90 -4.73 11.65
N SER A 454 31.71 -5.01 10.35
CA SER A 454 30.45 -5.60 9.83
C SER A 454 30.27 -7.10 10.13
N SER A 455 31.15 -7.72 10.92
CA SER A 455 31.16 -9.16 11.20
C SER A 455 30.04 -9.62 12.14
N ASN A 456 29.31 -8.70 12.76
CA ASN A 456 28.28 -9.01 13.77
C ASN A 456 26.86 -8.57 13.35
N CYS A 457 26.57 -8.57 12.05
CA CYS A 457 25.23 -8.30 11.53
C CYS A 457 24.44 -9.61 11.38
N ASP A 458 23.35 -9.75 12.14
CA ASP A 458 22.41 -10.88 12.01
C ASP A 458 21.79 -10.99 10.60
N ILE A 459 21.82 -9.89 9.83
CA ILE A 459 21.29 -9.81 8.47
C ILE A 459 22.32 -9.15 7.55
N TRP A 460 22.75 -9.87 6.51
CA TRP A 460 23.63 -9.34 5.48
C TRP A 460 22.83 -8.69 4.33
N LEU A 461 23.13 -7.43 4.02
CA LEU A 461 22.67 -6.70 2.83
C LEU A 461 23.89 -6.34 1.97
N GLU A 462 23.68 -6.20 0.67
CA GLU A 462 24.74 -5.85 -0.29
C GLU A 462 25.38 -4.47 -0.01
N TYR A 463 24.68 -3.58 0.69
CA TYR A 463 25.21 -2.30 1.16
C TYR A 463 26.36 -2.46 2.16
N HIS A 464 26.45 -3.59 2.89
CA HIS A 464 27.58 -3.85 3.79
C HIS A 464 28.90 -4.12 3.04
N GLU A 465 28.82 -4.40 1.74
CA GLU A 465 29.99 -4.53 0.87
C GLU A 465 30.46 -3.16 0.34
N MET A 466 29.74 -2.07 0.63
CA MET A 466 30.10 -0.72 0.24
C MET A 466 30.88 -0.02 1.36
N GLY A 467 32.11 0.37 1.07
CA GLY A 467 32.89 1.27 1.90
C GLY A 467 32.49 2.74 1.73
N ASN A 468 33.01 3.60 2.61
CA ASN A 468 32.70 5.04 2.63
C ASN A 468 32.96 5.76 1.30
N ARG A 469 33.96 5.32 0.52
CA ARG A 469 34.25 5.88 -0.82
C ARG A 469 33.10 5.64 -1.80
N ALA A 470 32.52 4.44 -1.78
CA ALA A 470 31.42 4.07 -2.65
C ALA A 470 30.13 4.78 -2.27
N ILE A 471 29.85 4.88 -0.97
CA ILE A 471 28.71 5.64 -0.44
C ILE A 471 28.82 7.12 -0.83
N LYS A 472 30.01 7.70 -0.66
CA LYS A 472 30.28 9.09 -1.06
C LYS A 472 30.12 9.28 -2.57
N ALA A 473 30.61 8.36 -3.40
CA ALA A 473 30.45 8.45 -4.86
C ALA A 473 28.99 8.46 -5.31
N VAL A 474 28.13 7.67 -4.66
CA VAL A 474 26.68 7.69 -4.90
C VAL A 474 26.08 9.04 -4.52
N ALA A 475 26.42 9.58 -3.35
CA ALA A 475 25.95 10.90 -2.93
C ALA A 475 26.48 12.03 -3.84
N ASP A 476 27.74 11.94 -4.28
CA ASP A 476 28.40 12.93 -5.15
C ASP A 476 27.94 12.86 -6.62
N HIS A 477 27.14 11.84 -7.00
CA HIS A 477 26.37 11.89 -8.26
C HIS A 477 25.24 12.93 -8.20
N LYS A 478 24.85 13.35 -6.98
CA LYS A 478 23.90 14.43 -6.64
C LYS A 478 22.46 14.18 -7.04
N VAL A 479 22.18 13.84 -8.31
CA VAL A 479 20.83 13.75 -8.86
C VAL A 479 20.70 12.52 -9.76
N TYR A 480 19.64 11.75 -9.57
CA TYR A 480 19.29 10.59 -10.39
C TYR A 480 17.96 10.80 -11.10
N THR A 481 17.95 10.50 -12.40
CA THR A 481 16.76 10.50 -13.26
C THR A 481 16.25 9.06 -13.42
N ALA A 482 15.12 8.89 -14.10
CA ALA A 482 14.66 7.56 -14.50
C ALA A 482 15.68 6.79 -15.37
N GLY A 483 16.58 7.49 -16.07
CA GLY A 483 17.65 6.89 -16.86
C GLY A 483 18.80 6.33 -16.02
N SER A 484 19.20 7.03 -14.95
CA SER A 484 20.33 6.62 -14.10
C SER A 484 19.93 5.82 -12.86
N ILE A 485 18.64 5.74 -12.53
CA ILE A 485 18.20 5.03 -11.31
C ILE A 485 18.45 3.52 -11.39
N LEU A 486 18.34 2.92 -12.58
CA LEU A 486 18.63 1.50 -12.74
C LEU A 486 20.12 1.24 -12.52
N ASP A 487 21.00 2.11 -13.01
CA ASP A 487 22.44 2.02 -12.77
C ASP A 487 22.76 2.13 -11.28
N LEU A 488 22.07 3.04 -10.57
CA LEU A 488 22.19 3.17 -9.11
C LEU A 488 21.84 1.86 -8.42
N LEU A 489 20.67 1.29 -8.73
CA LEU A 489 20.20 0.05 -8.12
C LEU A 489 21.14 -1.12 -8.42
N HIS A 490 21.64 -1.26 -9.66
CA HIS A 490 22.61 -2.30 -10.03
C HIS A 490 23.93 -2.12 -9.26
N TYR A 491 24.36 -0.87 -9.04
CA TYR A 491 25.57 -0.60 -8.28
C TYR A 491 25.40 -0.92 -6.80
N VAL A 492 24.32 -0.50 -6.14
CA VAL A 492 24.16 -0.70 -4.69
C VAL A 492 23.67 -2.10 -4.32
N ALA A 493 22.97 -2.79 -5.22
CA ALA A 493 22.35 -4.08 -4.97
C ALA A 493 22.38 -5.00 -6.21
N PRO A 494 23.56 -5.40 -6.70
CA PRO A 494 23.71 -6.15 -7.94
C PRO A 494 23.00 -7.51 -7.94
N LYS A 495 23.03 -8.29 -6.86
CA LYS A 495 22.36 -9.61 -6.79
C LYS A 495 20.86 -9.45 -6.81
N LEU A 496 20.35 -8.50 -6.03
CA LEU A 496 18.94 -8.15 -6.03
C LEU A 496 18.47 -7.76 -7.44
N MET A 497 19.21 -6.86 -8.10
CA MET A 497 18.86 -6.41 -9.45
C MET A 497 19.02 -7.49 -10.50
N ALA A 498 19.99 -8.40 -10.36
CA ALA A 498 20.12 -9.55 -11.26
C ALA A 498 18.88 -10.45 -11.19
N ARG A 499 18.34 -10.68 -9.98
CA ARG A 499 17.10 -11.43 -9.78
C ARG A 499 15.91 -10.73 -10.44
N GLY A 500 15.72 -9.43 -10.16
CA GLY A 500 14.64 -8.63 -10.79
C GLY A 500 14.75 -8.55 -12.32
N ALA A 501 15.95 -8.29 -12.86
CA ALA A 501 16.21 -8.14 -14.30
C ALA A 501 16.03 -9.46 -15.10
N SER A 502 16.03 -10.61 -14.42
CA SER A 502 15.68 -11.89 -15.05
C SER A 502 14.19 -12.00 -15.40
N HIS A 503 13.34 -11.19 -14.76
CA HIS A 503 11.89 -11.28 -14.84
C HIS A 503 11.20 -10.01 -15.34
N PHE A 504 11.86 -8.85 -15.29
CA PHE A 504 11.26 -7.57 -15.63
C PHE A 504 12.17 -6.71 -16.48
N SER A 505 11.55 -5.75 -17.17
CA SER A 505 12.20 -4.81 -18.07
C SER A 505 11.59 -3.42 -17.88
N TYR A 506 12.39 -2.41 -18.24
CA TYR A 506 12.12 -1.00 -17.93
C TYR A 506 12.35 -0.07 -19.12
N GLY A 507 12.66 -0.64 -20.29
CA GLY A 507 13.04 0.10 -21.48
C GLY A 507 11.86 0.56 -22.31
N ILE A 508 12.18 1.03 -23.51
CA ILE A 508 11.26 1.26 -24.62
C ILE A 508 11.78 0.43 -25.78
N ALA A 509 10.92 -0.32 -26.45
CA ALA A 509 11.34 -1.07 -27.61
C ALA A 509 11.70 -0.13 -28.78
N ASP A 510 12.81 -0.40 -29.47
CA ASP A 510 13.08 0.26 -30.76
C ASP A 510 12.20 -0.33 -31.86
N ASP A 511 12.15 -1.67 -31.90
CA ASP A 511 11.34 -2.47 -32.81
C ASP A 511 10.61 -3.58 -32.04
N LEU A 512 9.29 -3.52 -31.95
CA LEU A 512 8.48 -4.52 -31.25
C LEU A 512 8.39 -5.86 -31.97
N ASP A 513 8.88 -5.96 -33.21
CA ASP A 513 8.96 -7.22 -33.97
C ASP A 513 10.27 -7.99 -33.72
N ASP A 514 11.20 -7.44 -32.92
CA ASP A 514 12.42 -8.13 -32.50
C ASP A 514 12.05 -9.38 -31.67
N PRO A 515 12.52 -10.59 -32.05
CA PRO A 515 12.25 -11.84 -31.34
C PRO A 515 12.64 -11.84 -29.86
N LYS A 516 13.50 -10.92 -29.41
CA LYS A 516 13.81 -10.80 -27.98
C LYS A 516 12.57 -10.48 -27.15
N TYR A 517 11.59 -9.76 -27.70
CA TYR A 517 10.35 -9.39 -27.00
C TYR A 517 9.37 -10.57 -26.82
N ASP A 518 9.67 -11.73 -27.40
CA ASP A 518 8.97 -12.99 -27.11
C ASP A 518 9.41 -13.61 -25.76
N GLN A 519 10.38 -13.00 -25.05
CA GLN A 519 10.77 -13.45 -23.71
C GLN A 519 9.84 -12.87 -22.64
N TYR A 520 9.50 -13.70 -21.64
CA TYR A 520 8.54 -13.35 -20.59
C TYR A 520 8.88 -12.09 -19.78
N LYS A 521 10.16 -11.70 -19.73
CA LYS A 521 10.60 -10.51 -18.98
C LYS A 521 10.09 -9.18 -19.56
N TYR A 522 9.63 -9.18 -20.81
CA TYR A 522 9.11 -7.99 -21.49
C TYR A 522 7.59 -7.84 -21.40
N TRP A 523 6.87 -8.93 -21.09
CA TRP A 523 5.42 -9.03 -21.25
C TRP A 523 4.60 -8.15 -20.30
N SER A 524 5.18 -7.72 -19.18
CA SER A 524 4.56 -6.77 -18.25
C SER A 524 4.93 -5.31 -18.52
N ASN A 525 5.84 -5.04 -19.47
CA ASN A 525 6.19 -3.70 -19.88
C ASN A 525 5.34 -3.27 -21.09
N PRO A 526 4.40 -2.32 -20.93
CA PRO A 526 3.55 -1.86 -22.02
C PRO A 526 4.29 -1.07 -23.12
N LEU A 527 5.55 -0.68 -22.88
CA LEU A 527 6.43 -0.04 -23.86
C LEU A 527 7.32 -1.03 -24.63
N GLU A 528 7.24 -2.32 -24.31
CA GLU A 528 8.02 -3.40 -24.94
C GLU A 528 7.14 -4.59 -25.36
N THR A 529 5.81 -4.45 -25.28
CA THR A 529 4.84 -5.48 -25.66
C THR A 529 3.69 -4.87 -26.46
N LYS A 530 3.21 -5.63 -27.46
CA LYS A 530 2.02 -5.29 -28.26
C LYS A 530 0.75 -5.77 -27.55
N LEU A 531 -0.31 -4.97 -27.61
CA LEU A 531 -1.65 -5.43 -27.26
C LEU A 531 -2.12 -6.56 -28.19
N PRO A 532 -3.03 -7.43 -27.70
CA PRO A 532 -3.51 -8.60 -28.44
C PRO A 532 -4.27 -8.21 -29.72
N ASN A 533 -4.47 -9.19 -30.61
CA ASN A 533 -5.33 -9.01 -31.78
C ASN A 533 -6.81 -9.12 -31.40
N ALA A 534 -7.38 -8.09 -30.78
CA ALA A 534 -8.74 -8.11 -30.24
C ALA A 534 -9.50 -6.78 -30.46
N PRO A 535 -9.87 -6.43 -31.71
CA PRO A 535 -10.44 -5.12 -32.04
C PRO A 535 -11.79 -4.81 -31.35
N ASP A 536 -12.56 -5.84 -30.99
CA ASP A 536 -13.84 -5.66 -30.28
C ASP A 536 -13.69 -5.51 -28.76
N MET A 537 -12.50 -5.80 -28.22
CA MET A 537 -12.20 -5.64 -26.80
C MET A 537 -12.10 -4.14 -26.46
N GLU A 538 -12.32 -3.82 -25.18
CA GLU A 538 -12.17 -2.46 -24.67
C GLU A 538 -11.20 -2.45 -23.48
N ILE A 539 -10.35 -1.44 -23.38
CA ILE A 539 -9.42 -1.25 -22.27
C ILE A 539 -9.71 0.08 -21.60
N TYR A 540 -9.87 0.06 -20.28
CA TYR A 540 -10.12 1.24 -19.48
C TYR A 540 -8.97 1.44 -18.51
N SER A 541 -8.52 2.69 -18.36
CA SER A 541 -7.70 3.16 -17.26
C SER A 541 -8.58 3.93 -16.28
N LEU A 542 -8.86 3.32 -15.14
CA LEU A 542 -9.70 3.86 -14.06
C LEU A 542 -8.78 4.28 -12.90
N TYR A 543 -8.65 5.57 -12.59
CA TYR A 543 -7.74 6.00 -11.53
C TYR A 543 -8.19 7.28 -10.83
N GLY A 544 -7.75 7.45 -9.59
CA GLY A 544 -8.02 8.64 -8.81
C GLY A 544 -7.14 9.82 -9.21
N VAL A 545 -7.64 11.04 -9.00
CA VAL A 545 -6.91 12.28 -9.25
C VAL A 545 -7.18 13.29 -8.14
N GLY A 546 -6.29 14.28 -8.00
CA GLY A 546 -6.39 15.32 -6.98
C GLY A 546 -5.70 14.99 -5.66
N LEU A 547 -4.89 13.92 -5.60
CA LEU A 547 -4.16 13.53 -4.39
C LEU A 547 -2.64 13.68 -4.53
N PRO A 548 -1.95 14.23 -3.51
CA PRO A 548 -0.49 14.27 -3.49
C PRO A 548 0.12 12.87 -3.59
N THR A 549 0.83 12.62 -4.68
CA THR A 549 1.37 11.30 -5.03
C THR A 549 2.88 11.35 -5.23
N GLU A 550 3.61 10.40 -4.66
CA GLU A 550 5.07 10.40 -4.64
C GLU A 550 5.68 10.45 -6.06
N ARG A 551 6.49 11.48 -6.33
CA ARG A 551 7.07 11.76 -7.65
C ARG A 551 8.59 11.86 -7.67
N GLY A 552 9.22 12.15 -6.53
CA GLY A 552 10.68 12.18 -6.34
C GLY A 552 11.06 12.38 -4.88
N TYR A 553 12.34 12.23 -4.55
CA TYR A 553 12.82 12.19 -3.16
C TYR A 553 14.10 13.00 -2.95
N ILE A 554 14.20 13.61 -1.77
CA ILE A 554 15.43 14.19 -1.24
C ILE A 554 16.04 13.22 -0.25
N TYR A 555 17.27 12.80 -0.53
CA TYR A 555 18.04 11.86 0.26
C TYR A 555 19.19 12.54 0.98
N LYS A 556 19.57 11.96 2.12
CA LYS A 556 20.81 12.23 2.84
C LYS A 556 21.56 10.94 3.10
N VAL A 557 22.87 11.07 3.32
CA VAL A 557 23.70 9.96 3.80
C VAL A 557 23.51 9.84 5.31
N ALA A 558 23.09 8.67 5.76
CA ALA A 558 22.92 8.39 7.18
C ALA A 558 24.29 8.31 7.89
N PRO A 559 24.37 8.69 9.18
CA PRO A 559 25.57 8.46 9.97
C PRO A 559 25.99 6.97 9.94
N PRO A 560 27.30 6.67 9.93
CA PRO A 560 27.77 5.29 9.95
C PRO A 560 27.21 4.60 11.19
N SER A 561 26.43 3.55 10.97
CA SER A 561 25.85 2.72 12.03
C SER A 561 25.97 1.25 11.63
N ASP A 562 26.15 0.39 12.63
CA ASP A 562 26.33 -1.04 12.37
C ASP A 562 25.03 -1.64 11.80
N CYS A 563 25.16 -2.17 10.59
CA CYS A 563 24.13 -2.93 9.88
C CYS A 563 22.89 -2.12 9.41
N SER A 564 23.07 -0.89 8.91
CA SER A 564 21.99 -0.08 8.35
C SER A 564 22.24 0.29 6.88
N ILE A 565 21.17 0.72 6.19
CA ILE A 565 21.28 1.25 4.83
C ILE A 565 21.79 2.69 4.92
N PRO A 566 22.85 3.06 4.19
CA PRO A 566 23.52 4.36 4.33
C PRO A 566 22.75 5.53 3.69
N PHE A 567 21.60 5.29 3.07
CA PHE A 567 20.80 6.29 2.36
C PHE A 567 19.42 6.37 2.97
N GLN A 568 19.00 7.57 3.37
CA GLN A 568 17.71 7.82 4.00
C GLN A 568 17.02 9.04 3.38
N ILE A 569 15.69 9.01 3.32
CA ILE A 569 14.89 10.17 2.91
C ILE A 569 15.09 11.26 3.98
N ASP A 570 15.40 12.47 3.54
CA ASP A 570 15.59 13.60 4.45
C ASP A 570 14.25 14.21 4.86
N THR A 571 13.62 13.60 5.86
CA THR A 571 12.33 14.05 6.41
C THR A 571 12.35 15.42 7.08
N SER A 572 13.54 16.02 7.27
CA SER A 572 13.69 17.37 7.82
C SER A 572 13.54 18.47 6.77
N VAL A 573 13.43 18.11 5.49
CA VAL A 573 13.38 19.06 4.38
C VAL A 573 11.93 19.27 3.92
N ASP A 574 11.46 20.51 4.06
CA ASP A 574 10.19 20.97 3.51
C ASP A 574 10.41 22.09 2.48
N GLY A 575 9.37 22.35 1.68
CA GLY A 575 9.35 23.51 0.80
C GLY A 575 9.19 24.84 1.54
N ASP A 576 9.44 25.93 0.83
CA ASP A 576 9.46 27.28 1.43
C ASP A 576 8.06 27.84 1.76
N SER A 577 7.00 27.14 1.35
CA SER A 577 5.60 27.53 1.57
C SER A 577 4.76 26.32 1.94
N GLU A 578 3.67 26.53 2.69
CA GLU A 578 2.72 25.46 3.07
C GLU A 578 2.11 24.73 1.85
N ASP A 579 1.95 25.46 0.74
CA ASP A 579 1.46 24.96 -0.55
C ASP A 579 2.55 24.29 -1.41
N SER A 580 3.77 24.10 -0.89
CA SER A 580 4.85 23.47 -1.67
C SER A 580 4.55 22.00 -1.98
N CYS A 581 5.00 21.56 -3.16
CA CYS A 581 4.97 20.16 -3.55
C CYS A 581 6.00 19.28 -2.79
N LEU A 582 6.93 19.90 -2.06
CA LEU A 582 7.94 19.21 -1.26
C LEU A 582 7.51 19.19 0.21
N LYS A 583 7.27 17.99 0.75
CA LYS A 583 6.95 17.77 2.17
C LYS A 583 7.72 16.57 2.72
N GLY A 584 8.44 16.75 3.82
CA GLY A 584 9.20 15.69 4.50
C GLY A 584 10.16 14.94 3.57
N GLY A 585 10.87 15.66 2.70
CA GLY A 585 11.82 15.09 1.75
C GLY A 585 11.18 14.40 0.54
N VAL A 586 9.86 14.51 0.34
CA VAL A 586 9.15 13.87 -0.78
C VAL A 586 8.51 14.94 -1.67
N PHE A 587 8.88 14.93 -2.95
CA PHE A 587 8.17 15.68 -3.99
C PHE A 587 6.91 14.94 -4.40
N SER A 588 5.77 15.60 -4.32
CA SER A 588 4.47 15.06 -4.73
C SER A 588 3.99 15.68 -6.03
N GLY A 589 3.42 14.87 -6.92
CA GLY A 589 2.65 15.27 -8.10
C GLY A 589 1.19 14.82 -7.98
N ASP A 590 0.42 14.99 -9.06
CA ASP A 590 -0.98 14.53 -9.12
C ASP A 590 -1.06 13.01 -9.39
N GLY A 591 -2.03 12.35 -8.75
CA GLY A 591 -2.25 10.90 -8.79
C GLY A 591 -3.29 10.45 -7.77
N ASP A 592 -3.21 9.17 -7.43
CA ASP A 592 -4.12 8.49 -6.51
C ASP A 592 -3.51 8.19 -5.13
N GLU A 593 -2.50 8.98 -4.71
CA GLU A 593 -1.64 8.79 -3.52
C GLU A 593 -0.51 7.76 -3.71
N THR A 594 -0.66 6.78 -4.62
CA THR A 594 0.33 5.71 -4.83
C THR A 594 0.94 5.74 -6.24
N VAL A 595 0.11 5.97 -7.26
CA VAL A 595 0.46 5.92 -8.67
C VAL A 595 0.23 7.29 -9.29
N PRO A 596 1.28 7.93 -9.84
CA PRO A 596 1.12 9.24 -10.49
C PRO A 596 0.33 9.10 -11.79
N ILE A 597 -0.41 10.14 -12.17
CA ILE A 597 -1.31 10.13 -13.34
C ILE A 597 -0.57 9.73 -14.62
N ILE A 598 0.68 10.17 -14.80
CA ILE A 598 1.49 9.79 -15.97
C ILE A 598 1.62 8.26 -16.12
N SER A 599 1.72 7.53 -15.00
CA SER A 599 1.80 6.08 -15.03
C SER A 599 0.43 5.42 -15.25
N ALA A 600 -0.63 5.97 -14.67
CA ALA A 600 -1.97 5.40 -14.77
C ALA A 600 -2.68 5.67 -16.10
N GLY A 601 -2.51 6.86 -16.66
CA GLY A 601 -3.28 7.35 -17.79
C GLY A 601 -2.56 7.40 -19.13
N PHE A 602 -1.22 7.44 -19.18
CA PHE A 602 -0.48 7.72 -20.43
C PHE A 602 -0.73 6.68 -21.53
N MET A 603 -0.75 5.40 -21.18
CA MET A 603 -0.94 4.35 -22.18
C MET A 603 -2.30 4.50 -22.87
N CYS A 604 -3.40 4.67 -22.14
CA CYS A 604 -4.72 4.88 -22.74
C CYS A 604 -4.90 6.27 -23.37
N ALA A 605 -4.16 7.30 -22.90
CA ALA A 605 -4.18 8.66 -23.46
C ALA A 605 -3.46 8.78 -24.81
N LYS A 606 -2.35 8.07 -25.00
CA LYS A 606 -1.48 8.19 -26.18
C LYS A 606 -0.88 6.88 -26.66
N GLY A 607 -0.25 6.10 -25.77
CA GLY A 607 0.48 4.89 -26.18
C GLY A 607 -0.35 3.84 -26.93
N TRP A 608 -1.58 3.62 -26.49
CA TRP A 608 -2.57 2.69 -27.04
C TRP A 608 -3.75 3.41 -27.70
N ARG A 609 -3.75 4.74 -27.76
CA ARG A 609 -4.89 5.49 -28.29
C ARG A 609 -4.94 5.34 -29.82
N GLY A 610 -5.99 4.67 -30.31
CA GLY A 610 -6.12 4.35 -31.73
C GLY A 610 -5.16 3.24 -32.18
N LYS A 611 -4.80 3.24 -33.46
CA LYS A 611 -3.83 2.27 -34.01
C LYS A 611 -2.41 2.81 -33.85
N THR A 612 -1.63 2.14 -33.01
CA THR A 612 -0.21 2.44 -32.77
C THR A 612 0.60 1.14 -32.84
N ARG A 613 1.93 1.24 -32.81
CA ARG A 613 2.84 0.08 -32.69
C ARG A 613 2.58 -0.75 -31.42
N PHE A 614 2.08 -0.12 -30.35
CA PHE A 614 1.73 -0.79 -29.09
C PHE A 614 0.28 -1.32 -29.11
N ASN A 615 -0.60 -0.76 -29.95
CA ASN A 615 -1.98 -1.20 -30.16
C ASN A 615 -2.27 -1.46 -31.66
N PRO A 616 -1.71 -2.53 -32.24
CA PRO A 616 -1.78 -2.76 -33.69
C PRO A 616 -3.21 -3.06 -34.19
N SER A 617 -4.04 -3.67 -33.34
CA SER A 617 -5.45 -4.00 -33.66
C SER A 617 -6.40 -2.81 -33.48
N GLY A 618 -5.96 -1.73 -32.83
CA GLY A 618 -6.76 -0.53 -32.60
C GLY A 618 -7.86 -0.75 -31.56
N ILE A 619 -7.57 -1.53 -30.51
CA ILE A 619 -8.46 -1.74 -29.36
C ILE A 619 -8.90 -0.39 -28.80
N ARG A 620 -10.20 -0.22 -28.52
CA ARG A 620 -10.71 1.03 -27.95
C ARG A 620 -10.18 1.22 -26.53
N THR A 621 -9.62 2.40 -26.26
CA THR A 621 -9.07 2.77 -24.96
C THR A 621 -9.73 4.00 -24.37
N TYR A 622 -10.00 3.96 -23.06
CA TYR A 622 -10.65 5.06 -22.35
C TYR A 622 -9.92 5.42 -21.06
N ASN A 623 -9.76 6.71 -20.79
CA ASN A 623 -9.33 7.24 -19.50
C ASN A 623 -10.53 7.70 -18.70
N ARG A 624 -10.72 7.17 -17.49
CA ARG A 624 -11.75 7.62 -16.56
C ARG A 624 -11.13 7.93 -15.21
N GLU A 625 -11.15 9.22 -14.90
CA GLU A 625 -10.61 9.79 -13.69
C GLU A 625 -11.71 9.96 -12.65
N TYR A 626 -11.34 9.77 -11.38
CA TYR A 626 -12.22 9.91 -10.24
C TYR A 626 -11.61 10.95 -9.30
N LYS A 627 -12.19 12.15 -9.31
CA LYS A 627 -11.71 13.25 -8.46
C LYS A 627 -11.94 12.90 -6.99
N HIS A 628 -10.87 12.95 -6.20
CA HIS A 628 -10.98 12.73 -4.77
C HIS A 628 -11.83 13.81 -4.11
N ALA A 629 -12.81 13.39 -3.32
CA ALA A 629 -13.49 14.22 -2.34
C ALA A 629 -13.38 13.57 -0.95
N PRO A 630 -12.92 14.31 0.07
CA PRO A 630 -12.86 13.78 1.43
C PRO A 630 -14.29 13.49 1.94
N PRO A 631 -14.47 12.46 2.79
CA PRO A 631 -15.78 12.17 3.38
C PRO A 631 -16.31 13.40 4.13
N ALA A 632 -17.61 13.66 3.99
CA ALA A 632 -18.22 14.86 4.56
C ALA A 632 -18.20 14.81 6.10
N ASN A 633 -18.32 13.61 6.68
CA ASN A 633 -18.37 13.36 8.13
C ASN A 633 -17.57 12.10 8.51
N LEU A 634 -17.07 12.04 9.76
CA LEU A 634 -16.33 10.89 10.32
C LEU A 634 -17.12 9.56 10.31
N LEU A 635 -18.45 9.65 10.27
CA LEU A 635 -19.38 8.51 10.25
C LEU A 635 -19.56 7.88 8.85
N GLU A 636 -19.12 8.56 7.78
CA GLU A 636 -19.25 8.08 6.39
C GLU A 636 -18.26 6.93 6.08
N GLY A 637 -17.29 6.67 6.97
CA GLY A 637 -16.27 5.64 6.75
C GLY A 637 -15.30 6.02 5.63
N ARG A 638 -14.92 5.06 4.79
CA ARG A 638 -14.12 5.33 3.57
C ARG A 638 -15.00 6.11 2.58
N GLY A 639 -14.50 7.25 2.11
CA GLY A 639 -15.28 8.19 1.30
C GLY A 639 -15.84 7.55 0.04
N THR A 640 -17.16 7.65 -0.14
CA THR A 640 -17.90 7.17 -1.33
C THR A 640 -17.43 7.83 -2.64
N GLN A 641 -16.66 8.92 -2.52
CA GLN A 641 -16.04 9.69 -3.59
C GLN A 641 -14.49 9.75 -3.44
N SER A 642 -13.89 8.81 -2.72
CA SER A 642 -12.44 8.77 -2.55
C SER A 642 -11.74 8.43 -3.87
N GLY A 643 -10.71 9.21 -4.19
CA GLY A 643 -9.75 8.92 -5.25
C GLY A 643 -8.46 8.24 -4.75
N SER A 644 -8.35 7.86 -3.47
CA SER A 644 -7.13 7.18 -2.97
C SER A 644 -7.02 5.77 -3.53
N HIS A 645 -5.81 5.32 -3.85
CA HIS A 645 -5.49 4.12 -4.61
C HIS A 645 -6.27 2.85 -4.22
N VAL A 646 -6.45 2.61 -2.92
CA VAL A 646 -7.20 1.46 -2.41
C VAL A 646 -8.68 1.78 -2.22
N ASP A 647 -8.98 2.97 -1.69
CA ASP A 647 -10.36 3.41 -1.42
C ASP A 647 -11.17 3.66 -2.70
N LEU A 648 -10.49 3.80 -3.84
CA LEU A 648 -11.08 3.93 -5.16
C LEU A 648 -12.01 2.74 -5.51
N LEU A 649 -11.76 1.55 -4.94
CA LEU A 649 -12.65 0.39 -5.08
C LEU A 649 -13.99 0.55 -4.35
N GLY A 650 -14.09 1.50 -3.42
CA GLY A 650 -15.34 1.92 -2.77
C GLY A 650 -16.01 3.13 -3.44
N ASN A 651 -15.40 3.70 -4.49
CA ASN A 651 -15.91 4.90 -5.15
C ASN A 651 -17.19 4.59 -5.95
N PHE A 652 -18.28 5.31 -5.68
CA PHE A 652 -19.59 5.02 -6.25
C PHE A 652 -19.61 5.19 -7.77
N ALA A 653 -18.93 6.20 -8.30
CA ALA A 653 -18.85 6.41 -9.74
C ALA A 653 -18.02 5.30 -10.41
N LEU A 654 -16.98 4.79 -9.75
CA LEU A 654 -16.18 3.69 -10.29
C LEU A 654 -16.98 2.41 -10.34
N ILE A 655 -17.64 2.09 -9.23
CA ILE A 655 -18.48 0.91 -9.13
C ILE A 655 -19.61 1.00 -10.16
N GLU A 656 -20.23 2.16 -10.36
CA GLU A 656 -21.26 2.36 -11.39
C GLU A 656 -20.72 2.07 -12.80
N ASP A 657 -19.54 2.59 -13.16
CA ASP A 657 -18.89 2.32 -14.45
C ASP A 657 -18.64 0.80 -14.62
N VAL A 658 -18.10 0.15 -13.59
CA VAL A 658 -17.87 -1.31 -13.55
C VAL A 658 -19.15 -2.10 -13.79
N LEU A 659 -20.21 -1.80 -13.04
CA LEU A 659 -21.46 -2.54 -13.11
C LEU A 659 -22.13 -2.37 -14.47
N ARG A 660 -22.09 -1.17 -15.06
CA ARG A 660 -22.64 -0.91 -16.39
C ARG A 660 -21.92 -1.73 -17.46
N VAL A 661 -20.58 -1.73 -17.47
CA VAL A 661 -19.79 -2.52 -18.43
C VAL A 661 -20.00 -4.02 -18.23
N ALA A 662 -20.03 -4.49 -16.98
CA ALA A 662 -20.34 -5.89 -16.67
C ALA A 662 -21.76 -6.28 -17.13
N ALA A 663 -22.73 -5.37 -17.05
CA ALA A 663 -24.08 -5.56 -17.57
C ALA A 663 -24.18 -5.46 -19.12
N GLY A 664 -23.09 -5.13 -19.81
CA GLY A 664 -22.99 -5.14 -21.27
C GLY A 664 -22.88 -3.77 -21.94
N ALA A 665 -22.79 -2.69 -21.17
CA ALA A 665 -22.51 -1.37 -21.72
C ALA A 665 -21.12 -1.31 -22.36
N THR A 666 -20.98 -0.46 -23.38
CA THR A 666 -19.71 -0.11 -24.01
C THR A 666 -19.11 1.13 -23.36
N GLY A 667 -17.88 1.48 -23.76
CA GLY A 667 -17.25 2.69 -23.27
C GLY A 667 -17.99 3.96 -23.68
N GLU A 668 -18.61 3.96 -24.86
CA GLU A 668 -19.45 5.06 -25.35
C GLU A 668 -20.73 5.21 -24.50
N ASP A 669 -21.36 4.10 -24.12
CA ASP A 669 -22.58 4.10 -23.30
C ASP A 669 -22.35 4.69 -21.90
N ILE A 670 -21.15 4.52 -21.33
CA ILE A 670 -20.76 5.12 -20.04
C ILE A 670 -20.15 6.53 -20.18
N GLY A 671 -20.19 7.11 -21.39
CA GLY A 671 -19.77 8.49 -21.66
C GLY A 671 -18.31 8.67 -22.10
N GLY A 672 -17.62 7.60 -22.49
CA GLY A 672 -16.26 7.65 -23.05
C GLY A 672 -15.19 8.06 -22.04
N ASP A 673 -14.31 8.98 -22.46
CA ASP A 673 -13.29 9.54 -21.58
C ASP A 673 -13.90 10.50 -20.55
N ARG A 674 -13.49 10.36 -19.29
CA ARG A 674 -13.76 11.34 -18.22
C ARG A 674 -12.43 11.77 -17.63
N VAL A 675 -11.94 12.94 -18.03
CA VAL A 675 -10.61 13.44 -17.64
C VAL A 675 -10.72 14.83 -17.03
N TYR A 676 -10.13 14.98 -15.85
CA TYR A 676 -10.00 16.23 -15.09
C TYR A 676 -8.57 16.76 -15.09
N SER A 677 -7.58 15.87 -15.26
CA SER A 677 -6.17 16.20 -15.30
C SER A 677 -5.70 16.67 -16.68
N ASP A 678 -4.47 17.18 -16.72
CA ASP A 678 -3.81 17.59 -17.96
C ASP A 678 -3.14 16.41 -18.70
N ILE A 679 -3.53 15.15 -18.45
CA ILE A 679 -2.84 13.96 -19.00
C ILE A 679 -2.71 13.97 -20.53
N PHE A 680 -3.70 14.48 -21.27
CA PHE A 680 -3.60 14.61 -22.74
C PHE A 680 -2.57 15.67 -23.14
N LYS A 681 -2.47 16.78 -22.40
CA LYS A 681 -1.44 17.81 -22.63
C LYS A 681 -0.05 17.27 -22.26
N TRP A 682 0.06 16.52 -21.16
CA TRP A 682 1.31 15.90 -20.73
C TRP A 682 1.79 14.83 -21.72
N SER A 683 0.86 14.02 -22.25
CA SER A 683 1.19 12.98 -23.23
C SER A 683 1.74 13.57 -24.53
N GLU A 684 1.31 14.76 -24.94
CA GLU A 684 1.88 15.44 -26.11
C GLU A 684 3.32 15.91 -25.94
N ARG A 685 3.76 16.14 -24.71
CA ARG A 685 5.14 16.52 -24.41
C ARG A 685 6.10 15.32 -24.39
N ILE A 686 5.56 14.11 -24.33
CA ILE A 686 6.33 12.87 -24.36
C ILE A 686 6.56 12.49 -25.82
N ASN A 687 7.81 12.63 -26.25
CA ASN A 687 8.22 12.27 -27.60
C ASN A 687 8.54 10.77 -27.68
N ILE A 688 7.53 9.98 -28.02
CA ILE A 688 7.66 8.54 -28.26
C ILE A 688 7.18 8.23 -29.69
N LYS A 689 7.90 7.34 -30.38
CA LYS A 689 7.48 6.83 -31.69
C LYS A 689 6.24 5.94 -31.48
N LEU A 690 5.14 6.25 -32.14
CA LEU A 690 3.89 5.47 -32.12
C LEU A 690 3.71 4.65 -33.38
#